data_AF-A0A5B8RTF0-F1
#
_entry.id   AF-A0A5B8RTF0-F1
#
_cell.length_a   1.000
_cell.length_b   1.000
_cell.length_c   1.000
_cell.angle_alpha   90.00
_cell.angle_beta   90.00
_cell.angle_gamma   90.00
#
_symmetry.space_group_name_H-M   'P 1'
#
loop_
_entity.id
_entity.type
_entity.pdbx_description
1 polymer ?
#
loop_
_entity_poly.entity_id
_entity_poly.type
_entity_poly.pdbx_seq_one_letter_code
_entity_poly.pdbx_strand_id
1 'polypeptide(L)'
;MPMPVTRRRWKPPGVLASNCRCWPEHRRDPSMHRFDLNTLTSTPWKNGAGSTREIVRWPAGSTLDDFEWRVSVATLQGAAPFSSVPGVDRQTMLLDGEGARLQADDAHPLFDLREPGQVLAFAGEAAITARPHGGASRDFNLMLRRGHWQGQMQRVAGPRQPGSTPAGLCMVLAGRWRRGADVFTAGQGLWWSAPAPGEALVPEAAGAEGEPQLAWVALSPLAPASLGRQHNAAQLTVEPGGLTLAQLRALWQQPLRVTLAASAQAAIAASAAAVQTIVARGEPAYGINTGFGKLAKTQIADAQLAQLQHNLILSHSVGTGAPLPDAVVRLVMLMKAASLARGYSGVRPVVIDTLLAMLDAGVLPVIPSKGSVGASGDLAPLSHMTLALTGQGQVHWAGRSMAAIDALGAAGIAPLTLAAKEGLALINGTQVSTALALHGLFLAERLLDAGAVIGALCVDAAKGSDAPFDPRVHALRGQPGQIALAEVTRALLAGSAIRQSHLVGDERVQDPYSLRCQPQVLGACRDLITQAARALLIEANAVTDNPLVFADTGEVLSGGNFHAEPVAFAADTLALAISEIGAISERRIALLIDSTLSGLPPFLVHNAGLNSGFMIAHVTAAALASENKSLAHPASVDSLPTSANQEDHVSMATFAARRLAEMADNTAGILGIEWLAACQGVDMHQPLKTSQALQRAHATLRAQVPFYAEDRLFAPDIEAARTLVLNGSAADGNRALLARLWVD
;
A
#
# COMPACT_ATOMS: atom_id res chain seq x y z
N MET A 1 -40.48 28.48 37.39
CA MET A 1 -41.55 28.79 36.41
C MET A 1 -40.91 29.29 35.13
N PRO A 2 -40.93 28.52 34.02
CA PRO A 2 -40.52 28.99 32.71
C PRO A 2 -41.74 29.39 31.87
N MET A 3 -41.69 30.55 31.21
CA MET A 3 -42.66 30.95 30.18
C MET A 3 -42.19 30.47 28.78
N PRO A 4 -43.13 30.12 27.87
CA PRO A 4 -42.83 29.38 26.64
C PRO A 4 -42.64 30.30 25.42
N VAL A 5 -41.65 29.97 24.58
CA VAL A 5 -41.44 30.61 23.28
C VAL A 5 -42.12 29.79 22.18
N THR A 6 -43.03 30.45 21.47
CA THR A 6 -43.84 29.94 20.36
C THR A 6 -42.99 29.65 19.11
N ARG A 7 -43.13 28.44 18.54
CA ARG A 7 -42.58 28.08 17.21
C ARG A 7 -43.47 28.65 16.09
N ARG A 8 -42.96 29.62 15.34
CA ARG A 8 -43.53 30.01 14.02
C ARG A 8 -42.94 29.11 12.93
N ARG A 9 -43.81 28.43 12.17
CA ARG A 9 -43.47 27.70 10.94
C ARG A 9 -43.11 28.70 9.84
N TRP A 10 -41.94 28.56 9.26
CA TRP A 10 -41.51 29.28 8.05
C TRP A 10 -41.64 28.30 6.86
N LYS A 11 -42.42 28.68 5.84
CA LYS A 11 -42.50 27.97 4.54
C LYS A 11 -41.53 28.65 3.56
N PRO A 12 -40.64 27.94 2.86
CA PRO A 12 -39.90 28.52 1.75
C PRO A 12 -40.74 28.53 0.45
N PRO A 13 -40.56 29.54 -0.42
CA PRO A 13 -41.33 29.70 -1.66
C PRO A 13 -40.72 28.94 -2.85
N GLY A 14 -41.60 28.40 -3.70
CA GLY A 14 -41.46 28.34 -5.17
C GLY A 14 -40.43 27.38 -5.78
N VAL A 15 -40.80 26.11 -5.96
CA VAL A 15 -40.16 25.21 -6.92
C VAL A 15 -40.57 25.62 -8.34
N LEU A 16 -39.61 26.03 -9.17
CA LEU A 16 -39.79 26.11 -10.62
C LEU A 16 -39.74 24.70 -11.21
N ALA A 17 -40.90 24.22 -11.66
CA ALA A 17 -41.08 22.93 -12.29
C ALA A 17 -40.38 22.86 -13.66
N SER A 18 -39.49 21.87 -13.85
CA SER A 18 -39.11 21.42 -15.19
C SER A 18 -40.06 20.30 -15.62
N ASN A 19 -40.97 20.66 -16.53
CA ASN A 19 -41.89 19.74 -17.18
C ASN A 19 -41.13 18.79 -18.11
N CYS A 20 -40.91 17.56 -17.67
CA CYS A 20 -40.72 16.42 -18.56
C CYS A 20 -41.59 15.27 -18.03
N ARG A 21 -42.85 15.25 -18.46
CA ARG A 21 -43.81 14.19 -18.13
C ARG A 21 -43.47 12.96 -18.97
N CYS A 22 -43.07 11.87 -18.30
CA CYS A 22 -43.39 10.47 -18.61
C CYS A 22 -42.59 9.57 -17.63
N TRP A 23 -43.09 9.27 -16.42
CA TRP A 23 -42.78 8.03 -15.66
C TRP A 23 -43.82 7.82 -14.53
N PRO A 24 -44.22 6.58 -14.20
CA PRO A 24 -45.13 6.27 -13.08
C PRO A 24 -44.50 6.57 -11.71
N GLU A 25 -45.27 7.14 -10.79
CA GLU A 25 -44.82 7.80 -9.54
C GLU A 25 -44.32 6.90 -8.38
N HIS A 26 -44.02 5.61 -8.61
CA HIS A 26 -43.58 4.72 -7.53
C HIS A 26 -42.26 4.01 -7.85
N ARG A 27 -41.15 4.64 -7.40
CA ARG A 27 -39.75 4.15 -7.19
C ARG A 27 -38.71 5.18 -7.68
N ARG A 28 -38.59 6.33 -6.99
CA ARG A 28 -37.40 7.20 -7.16
C ARG A 28 -36.68 7.32 -5.84
N ASP A 29 -35.42 6.88 -5.82
CA ASP A 29 -34.46 7.33 -4.80
C ASP A 29 -34.18 8.82 -5.09
N PRO A 30 -34.56 9.75 -4.20
CA PRO A 30 -34.43 11.19 -4.45
C PRO A 30 -32.97 11.67 -4.51
N SER A 31 -32.01 10.80 -4.17
CA SER A 31 -30.57 11.07 -4.18
C SER A 31 -29.88 10.82 -5.53
N MET A 32 -30.61 10.30 -6.54
CA MET A 32 -30.04 9.89 -7.82
C MET A 32 -30.81 10.49 -9.01
N HIS A 33 -30.06 11.08 -9.92
CA HIS A 33 -30.57 11.97 -10.94
C HIS A 33 -30.07 11.56 -12.33
N ARG A 34 -30.99 11.39 -13.29
CA ARG A 34 -30.66 11.13 -14.69
C ARG A 34 -30.44 12.43 -15.44
N PHE A 35 -29.47 12.43 -16.36
CA PHE A 35 -29.23 13.55 -17.28
C PHE A 35 -28.96 13.04 -18.70
N ASP A 36 -29.18 13.93 -19.67
CA ASP A 36 -28.75 13.78 -21.06
C ASP A 36 -27.98 15.03 -21.46
N LEU A 37 -26.68 14.87 -21.74
CA LEU A 37 -25.75 15.95 -22.05
C LEU A 37 -26.22 16.82 -23.23
N ASN A 38 -26.98 16.27 -24.17
CA ASN A 38 -27.46 17.02 -25.34
C ASN A 38 -28.64 17.93 -25.02
N THR A 39 -29.33 17.69 -23.90
CA THR A 39 -30.44 18.51 -23.42
C THR A 39 -30.00 19.63 -22.47
N LEU A 40 -28.77 19.56 -21.96
CA LEU A 40 -28.23 20.54 -21.03
C LEU A 40 -27.88 21.85 -21.74
N THR A 41 -28.18 22.97 -21.08
CA THR A 41 -27.86 24.31 -21.58
C THR A 41 -26.35 24.46 -21.77
N SER A 42 -25.94 24.83 -22.98
CA SER A 42 -24.55 25.21 -23.26
C SER A 42 -24.37 26.70 -23.01
N THR A 43 -23.42 27.05 -22.15
CA THR A 43 -23.10 28.44 -21.82
C THR A 43 -21.82 28.84 -22.56
N PRO A 44 -21.86 29.79 -23.50
CA PRO A 44 -20.67 30.27 -24.20
C PRO A 44 -19.74 31.00 -23.23
N TRP A 45 -18.43 30.83 -23.42
CA TRP A 45 -17.43 31.55 -22.63
C TRP A 45 -17.37 33.02 -23.04
N LYS A 46 -17.05 33.90 -22.08
CA LYS A 46 -16.98 35.35 -22.31
C LYS A 46 -16.00 35.75 -23.42
N ASN A 47 -14.95 34.97 -23.62
CA ASN A 47 -13.92 35.19 -24.64
C ASN A 47 -14.29 34.59 -26.01
N GLY A 48 -15.45 33.93 -26.14
CA GLY A 48 -15.90 33.30 -27.38
C GLY A 48 -15.10 32.06 -27.81
N ALA A 49 -14.11 31.62 -27.03
CA ALA A 49 -13.20 30.53 -27.42
C ALA A 49 -13.73 29.12 -27.10
N GLY A 50 -14.97 29.02 -26.61
CA GLY A 50 -15.59 27.74 -26.25
C GLY A 50 -16.92 27.89 -25.54
N SER A 51 -17.42 26.77 -25.02
CA SER A 51 -18.64 26.72 -24.22
C SER A 51 -18.57 25.62 -23.16
N THR A 52 -19.43 25.71 -22.14
CA THR A 52 -19.54 24.68 -21.09
C THR A 52 -20.98 24.25 -20.90
N ARG A 53 -21.20 22.94 -20.87
CA ARG A 53 -22.42 22.29 -20.38
C ARG A 53 -22.16 21.78 -18.96
N GLU A 54 -22.82 22.40 -17.99
CA GLU A 54 -22.74 21.95 -16.60
C GLU A 54 -23.70 20.79 -16.36
N ILE A 55 -23.18 19.65 -15.92
CA ILE A 55 -24.00 18.47 -15.63
C ILE A 55 -24.55 18.57 -14.21
N VAL A 56 -23.66 18.88 -13.26
CA VAL A 56 -24.02 19.01 -11.85
C VAL A 56 -23.04 19.93 -11.14
N ARG A 57 -23.57 20.69 -10.20
CA ARG A 57 -22.83 21.46 -9.22
C ARG A 57 -23.50 21.25 -7.87
N TRP A 58 -22.70 20.86 -6.88
CA TRP A 58 -23.18 20.52 -5.55
C TRP A 58 -22.60 21.44 -4.48
N PRO A 59 -23.38 21.89 -3.49
CA PRO A 59 -24.84 21.78 -3.41
C PRO A 59 -25.55 22.51 -4.56
N ALA A 60 -26.76 22.08 -4.91
CA ALA A 60 -27.53 22.72 -5.97
C ALA A 60 -27.77 24.22 -5.66
N GLY A 61 -27.52 25.09 -6.63
CA GLY A 61 -27.64 26.55 -6.48
C GLY A 61 -26.35 27.26 -6.03
N SER A 62 -25.27 26.53 -5.77
CA SER A 62 -23.95 27.13 -5.48
C SER A 62 -23.36 27.88 -6.69
N THR A 63 -22.48 28.81 -6.40
CA THR A 63 -21.65 29.59 -7.33
C THR A 63 -20.28 28.91 -7.53
N LEU A 64 -19.34 29.55 -8.25
CA LEU A 64 -17.97 29.05 -8.34
C LEU A 64 -17.19 29.20 -7.01
N ASP A 65 -17.68 30.06 -6.12
CA ASP A 65 -16.98 30.38 -4.86
C ASP A 65 -17.27 29.36 -3.75
N ASP A 66 -18.44 28.73 -3.78
CA ASP A 66 -18.98 27.93 -2.66
C ASP A 66 -19.44 26.52 -3.05
N PHE A 67 -19.24 26.07 -4.28
CA PHE A 67 -19.49 24.66 -4.63
C PHE A 67 -18.48 23.74 -3.93
N GLU A 68 -18.94 22.54 -3.59
CA GLU A 68 -18.14 21.45 -3.03
C GLU A 68 -17.57 20.55 -4.12
N TRP A 69 -18.38 20.19 -5.11
CA TRP A 69 -17.91 19.51 -6.31
C TRP A 69 -18.76 19.88 -7.52
N ARG A 70 -18.15 19.81 -8.70
CA ARG A 70 -18.76 20.23 -9.96
C ARG A 70 -18.28 19.36 -11.10
N VAL A 71 -19.20 18.90 -11.95
CA VAL A 71 -18.91 18.13 -13.15
C VAL A 71 -19.50 18.82 -14.38
N SER A 72 -18.72 18.95 -15.44
CA SER A 72 -19.14 19.64 -16.67
C SER A 72 -18.42 19.10 -17.90
N VAL A 73 -18.97 19.35 -19.08
CA VAL A 73 -18.29 19.15 -20.37
C VAL A 73 -17.99 20.51 -20.98
N ALA A 74 -16.73 20.75 -21.29
CA ALA A 74 -16.26 21.92 -22.02
C ALA A 74 -16.11 21.57 -23.51
N THR A 75 -16.46 22.51 -24.39
CA THR A 75 -16.09 22.46 -25.81
C THR A 75 -15.14 23.60 -26.08
N LEU A 76 -13.89 23.27 -26.39
CA LEU A 76 -12.83 24.22 -26.69
C LEU A 76 -12.75 24.42 -28.20
N GLN A 77 -12.87 25.66 -28.67
CA GLN A 77 -12.81 26.03 -30.09
C GLN A 77 -11.60 26.93 -30.42
N GLY A 78 -11.09 27.66 -29.44
CA GLY A 78 -9.92 28.52 -29.56
C GLY A 78 -9.11 28.54 -28.27
N ALA A 79 -7.95 29.20 -28.30
CA ALA A 79 -7.11 29.32 -27.12
C ALA A 79 -7.82 30.11 -26.01
N ALA A 80 -7.84 29.55 -24.79
CA ALA A 80 -8.55 30.16 -23.66
C ALA A 80 -7.84 29.85 -22.34
N PRO A 81 -7.75 30.83 -21.42
CA PRO A 81 -7.37 30.55 -20.05
C PRO A 81 -8.48 29.77 -19.35
N PHE A 82 -8.10 28.82 -18.50
CA PHE A 82 -9.01 28.26 -17.52
C PHE A 82 -9.40 29.34 -16.50
N SER A 83 -10.64 29.29 -16.02
CA SER A 83 -11.04 30.15 -14.90
C SER A 83 -10.22 29.79 -13.67
N SER A 84 -9.61 30.76 -13.00
CA SER A 84 -8.95 30.54 -11.71
C SER A 84 -10.01 30.36 -10.63
N VAL A 85 -9.97 29.25 -9.90
CA VAL A 85 -10.84 28.96 -8.76
C VAL A 85 -9.97 28.43 -7.62
N PRO A 86 -9.56 29.31 -6.68
CA PRO A 86 -8.70 28.93 -5.57
C PRO A 86 -9.27 27.84 -4.67
N GLY A 87 -8.38 26.98 -4.17
CA GLY A 87 -8.75 25.91 -3.23
C GLY A 87 -9.56 24.77 -3.88
N VAL A 88 -9.45 24.60 -5.20
CA VAL A 88 -10.14 23.54 -5.94
C VAL A 88 -9.10 22.66 -6.63
N ASP A 89 -9.29 21.35 -6.57
CA ASP A 89 -8.52 20.40 -7.38
C ASP A 89 -9.30 20.08 -8.66
N ARG A 90 -8.63 20.16 -9.81
CA ARG A 90 -9.24 19.93 -11.13
C ARG A 90 -8.72 18.66 -11.76
N GLN A 91 -9.61 17.96 -12.45
CA GLN A 91 -9.28 16.90 -13.38
C GLN A 91 -9.99 17.17 -14.71
N THR A 92 -9.29 16.98 -15.82
CA THR A 92 -9.86 17.09 -17.17
C THR A 92 -9.52 15.85 -17.98
N MET A 93 -10.49 15.36 -18.76
CA MET A 93 -10.35 14.19 -19.61
C MET A 93 -10.85 14.46 -21.01
N LEU A 94 -10.04 14.13 -22.03
CA LEU A 94 -10.47 14.24 -23.42
C LEU A 94 -11.56 13.22 -23.70
N LEU A 95 -12.72 13.70 -24.15
CA LEU A 95 -13.79 12.84 -24.66
C LEU A 95 -13.56 12.54 -26.13
N ASP A 96 -13.38 13.59 -26.92
CA ASP A 96 -13.19 13.52 -28.38
C ASP A 96 -12.65 14.85 -28.95
N GLY A 97 -12.27 14.81 -30.22
CA GLY A 97 -11.60 15.90 -30.93
C GLY A 97 -10.08 15.73 -30.94
N GLU A 98 -9.38 16.75 -31.40
CA GLU A 98 -7.91 16.71 -31.56
C GLU A 98 -7.13 16.98 -30.27
N GLY A 99 -7.83 17.27 -29.17
CA GLY A 99 -7.23 17.57 -27.88
C GLY A 99 -6.64 18.98 -27.77
N ALA A 100 -5.90 19.22 -26.69
CA ALA A 100 -5.36 20.54 -26.38
C ALA A 100 -4.04 20.49 -25.59
N ARG A 101 -3.20 21.50 -25.82
CA ARG A 101 -2.03 21.79 -24.99
C ARG A 101 -2.43 22.70 -23.84
N LEU A 102 -2.06 22.32 -22.63
CA LEU A 102 -2.25 23.10 -21.42
C LEU A 102 -0.89 23.67 -21.00
N GLN A 103 -0.78 24.99 -20.95
CA GLN A 103 0.47 25.69 -20.65
C GLN A 103 0.30 26.59 -19.41
N ALA A 104 1.22 26.46 -18.46
CA ALA A 104 1.39 27.39 -17.35
C ALA A 104 2.24 28.61 -17.77
N ASP A 105 1.99 29.78 -17.18
CA ASP A 105 2.66 31.05 -17.54
C ASP A 105 4.15 31.10 -17.13
N ASP A 106 4.57 30.27 -16.19
CA ASP A 106 5.88 30.22 -15.54
C ASP A 106 6.72 29.01 -16.00
N ALA A 107 7.23 29.08 -17.22
CA ALA A 107 8.39 28.34 -17.76
C ALA A 107 8.65 26.87 -17.30
N HIS A 108 7.62 26.02 -17.08
CA HIS A 108 7.46 24.54 -17.22
C HIS A 108 6.25 24.09 -16.33
N PRO A 109 5.48 23.00 -16.58
CA PRO A 109 5.45 22.04 -17.70
C PRO A 109 4.32 22.32 -18.71
N LEU A 110 4.49 21.79 -19.93
CA LEU A 110 3.42 21.69 -20.92
C LEU A 110 2.73 20.33 -20.74
N PHE A 111 1.42 20.33 -20.49
CA PHE A 111 0.63 19.10 -20.47
C PHE A 111 -0.10 18.95 -21.78
N ASP A 112 -0.01 17.77 -22.39
CA ASP A 112 -0.58 17.50 -23.70
C ASP A 112 -1.73 16.50 -23.56
N LEU A 113 -2.95 16.95 -23.81
CA LEU A 113 -4.17 16.15 -23.74
C LEU A 113 -4.53 15.70 -25.16
N ARG A 114 -4.14 14.48 -25.55
CA ARG A 114 -4.31 13.96 -26.93
C ARG A 114 -5.08 12.65 -27.02
N GLU A 115 -5.02 11.83 -25.97
CA GLU A 115 -5.60 10.50 -26.02
C GLU A 115 -6.99 10.51 -25.37
N PRO A 116 -8.05 10.02 -26.06
CA PRO A 116 -9.36 9.88 -25.45
C PRO A 116 -9.30 9.06 -24.16
N GLY A 117 -9.80 9.59 -23.05
CA GLY A 117 -9.71 8.96 -21.74
C GLY A 117 -8.46 9.30 -20.92
N GLN A 118 -7.48 10.02 -21.48
CA GLN A 118 -6.36 10.58 -20.72
C GLN A 118 -6.89 11.60 -19.71
N VAL A 119 -6.51 11.45 -18.43
CA VAL A 119 -6.91 12.37 -17.35
C VAL A 119 -5.71 13.20 -16.92
N LEU A 120 -5.87 14.52 -16.85
CA LEU A 120 -4.87 15.43 -16.33
C LEU A 120 -5.40 16.14 -15.09
N ALA A 121 -4.59 16.23 -14.04
CA ALA A 121 -4.94 16.89 -12.79
C ALA A 121 -4.08 18.13 -12.55
N PHE A 122 -4.69 19.22 -12.07
CA PHE A 122 -4.00 20.46 -11.75
C PHE A 122 -4.79 21.29 -10.71
N ALA A 123 -4.10 22.23 -10.04
CA ALA A 123 -4.73 23.13 -9.08
C ALA A 123 -5.64 24.15 -9.79
N GLY A 124 -6.82 24.41 -9.25
CA GLY A 124 -7.82 25.31 -9.83
C GLY A 124 -7.38 26.76 -9.86
N GLU A 125 -6.45 27.16 -8.99
CA GLU A 125 -5.79 28.46 -8.98
C GLU A 125 -4.69 28.61 -10.04
N ALA A 126 -4.21 27.51 -10.63
CA ALA A 126 -3.10 27.55 -11.58
C ALA A 126 -3.48 28.35 -12.84
N ALA A 127 -2.56 29.21 -13.29
CA ALA A 127 -2.72 30.02 -14.50
C ALA A 127 -2.46 29.15 -15.73
N ILE A 128 -3.46 28.36 -16.12
CA ILE A 128 -3.38 27.43 -17.25
C ILE A 128 -4.12 27.98 -18.47
N THR A 129 -3.44 28.06 -19.61
CA THR A 129 -4.05 28.33 -20.91
C THR A 129 -4.16 27.06 -21.73
N ALA A 130 -5.38 26.72 -22.16
CA ALA A 130 -5.64 25.65 -23.11
C ALA A 130 -5.52 26.17 -24.54
N ARG A 131 -4.83 25.42 -25.40
CA ARG A 131 -4.69 25.70 -26.83
C ARG A 131 -5.02 24.43 -27.63
N PRO A 132 -6.08 24.40 -28.45
CA PRO A 132 -6.37 23.27 -29.33
C PRO A 132 -5.21 22.96 -30.28
N HIS A 133 -5.09 21.70 -30.70
CA HIS A 133 -4.06 21.29 -31.66
C HIS A 133 -4.36 21.65 -33.12
N GLY A 134 -5.63 21.87 -33.48
CA GLY A 134 -6.04 22.21 -34.85
C GLY A 134 -7.56 22.29 -35.03
N GLY A 135 -8.31 21.42 -34.33
CA GLY A 135 -9.77 21.38 -34.28
C GLY A 135 -10.36 21.51 -32.89
N ALA A 136 -11.69 21.58 -32.79
CA ALA A 136 -12.38 21.67 -31.51
C ALA A 136 -12.19 20.38 -30.68
N SER A 137 -12.08 20.53 -29.35
CA SER A 137 -12.03 19.39 -28.41
C SER A 137 -13.21 19.44 -27.44
N ARG A 138 -13.64 18.27 -26.97
CA ARG A 138 -14.59 18.15 -25.86
C ARG A 138 -13.93 17.50 -24.66
N ASP A 139 -13.96 18.21 -23.54
CA ASP A 139 -13.25 17.81 -22.33
C ASP A 139 -14.23 17.65 -21.16
N PHE A 140 -14.17 16.49 -20.51
CA PHE A 140 -14.93 16.17 -19.31
C PHE A 140 -14.16 16.66 -18.08
N ASN A 141 -14.78 17.57 -17.32
CA ASN A 141 -14.14 18.31 -16.25
C ASN A 141 -14.76 17.96 -14.90
N LEU A 142 -13.92 17.65 -13.91
CA LEU A 142 -14.26 17.49 -12.50
C LEU A 142 -13.52 18.56 -11.70
N MET A 143 -14.25 19.25 -10.83
CA MET A 143 -13.70 20.20 -9.87
C MET A 143 -14.13 19.80 -8.46
N LEU A 144 -13.18 19.71 -7.54
CA LEU A 144 -13.41 19.31 -6.14
C LEU A 144 -12.88 20.38 -5.18
N ARG A 145 -13.67 20.78 -4.18
CA ARG A 145 -13.20 21.67 -3.13
C ARG A 145 -12.20 20.93 -2.25
N ARG A 146 -10.96 21.41 -2.25
CA ARG A 146 -9.84 20.82 -1.55
C ARG A 146 -10.14 20.73 -0.05
N GLY A 147 -9.89 19.58 0.54
CA GLY A 147 -10.14 19.33 1.97
C GLY A 147 -11.60 19.04 2.33
N HIS A 148 -12.55 19.11 1.39
CA HIS A 148 -13.96 18.77 1.63
C HIS A 148 -14.34 17.47 0.93
N TRP A 149 -13.83 17.22 -0.28
CA TRP A 149 -14.13 16.04 -1.07
C TRP A 149 -12.88 15.50 -1.76
N GLN A 150 -12.83 14.18 -1.92
CA GLN A 150 -11.86 13.49 -2.76
C GLN A 150 -12.58 12.67 -3.82
N GLY A 151 -11.93 12.50 -4.96
CA GLY A 151 -12.48 11.69 -6.04
C GLY A 151 -11.61 11.71 -7.28
N GLN A 152 -11.87 10.74 -8.16
CA GLN A 152 -11.18 10.59 -9.42
C GLN A 152 -12.19 10.32 -10.54
N MET A 153 -11.91 10.87 -11.72
CA MET A 153 -12.57 10.47 -12.96
C MET A 153 -11.76 9.38 -13.65
N GLN A 154 -12.44 8.45 -14.32
CA GLN A 154 -11.83 7.37 -15.09
C GLN A 154 -12.75 6.94 -16.23
N ARG A 155 -12.16 6.37 -17.29
CA ARG A 155 -12.88 5.68 -18.36
C ARG A 155 -12.95 4.19 -18.02
N VAL A 156 -14.14 3.60 -18.06
CA VAL A 156 -14.37 2.18 -17.69
C VAL A 156 -15.23 1.47 -18.73
N ALA A 157 -15.02 0.16 -18.91
CA ALA A 157 -15.74 -0.66 -19.90
C ALA A 157 -16.59 -1.80 -19.30
N GLY A 158 -16.48 -2.05 -17.99
CA GLY A 158 -17.21 -3.12 -17.29
C GLY A 158 -18.36 -2.61 -16.42
N PRO A 159 -19.20 -3.52 -15.88
CA PRO A 159 -20.29 -3.17 -14.98
C PRO A 159 -19.86 -2.26 -13.82
N ARG A 160 -20.73 -1.32 -13.46
CA ARG A 160 -20.52 -0.40 -12.34
C ARG A 160 -21.81 -0.24 -11.54
N GLN A 161 -21.71 0.05 -10.26
CA GLN A 161 -22.87 0.19 -9.38
C GLN A 161 -23.05 1.65 -8.94
N PRO A 162 -23.92 2.44 -9.60
CA PRO A 162 -24.28 3.78 -9.12
C PRO A 162 -24.70 3.74 -7.65
N GLY A 163 -24.14 4.65 -6.86
CA GLY A 163 -24.33 4.71 -5.41
C GLY A 163 -23.40 3.81 -4.58
N SER A 164 -22.38 3.19 -5.19
CA SER A 164 -21.30 2.53 -4.44
C SER A 164 -20.40 3.51 -3.67
N THR A 165 -20.51 4.82 -3.94
CA THR A 165 -19.81 5.89 -3.24
C THR A 165 -20.80 6.94 -2.75
N PRO A 166 -20.46 7.72 -1.68
CA PRO A 166 -21.35 8.74 -1.14
C PRO A 166 -21.83 9.76 -2.17
N ALA A 167 -21.00 10.17 -3.13
CA ALA A 167 -21.44 10.93 -4.29
C ALA A 167 -20.71 10.46 -5.55
N GLY A 168 -21.19 10.85 -6.73
CA GLY A 168 -20.55 10.47 -7.97
C GLY A 168 -21.41 10.70 -9.20
N LEU A 169 -20.83 10.35 -10.35
CA LEU A 169 -21.46 10.50 -11.65
C LEU A 169 -20.98 9.41 -12.61
N CYS A 170 -21.88 8.90 -13.45
CA CYS A 170 -21.52 8.11 -14.62
C CYS A 170 -22.14 8.71 -15.89
N MET A 171 -21.42 8.66 -17.00
CA MET A 171 -21.88 9.10 -18.31
C MET A 171 -21.45 8.09 -19.36
N VAL A 172 -22.38 7.63 -20.20
CA VAL A 172 -22.06 6.77 -21.34
C VAL A 172 -21.25 7.56 -22.37
N LEU A 173 -20.10 7.02 -22.73
CA LEU A 173 -19.22 7.55 -23.78
C LEU A 173 -19.47 6.83 -25.12
N ALA A 174 -19.65 5.51 -25.07
CA ALA A 174 -19.89 4.66 -26.23
C ALA A 174 -20.72 3.42 -25.85
N GLY A 175 -21.35 2.80 -26.85
CA GLY A 175 -22.22 1.64 -26.68
C GLY A 175 -23.50 1.90 -25.86
N ARG A 176 -24.24 0.82 -25.60
CA ARG A 176 -25.48 0.83 -24.83
C ARG A 176 -25.27 0.24 -23.45
N TRP A 177 -25.84 0.88 -22.44
CA TRP A 177 -25.78 0.45 -21.05
C TRP A 177 -27.17 0.30 -20.46
N ARG A 178 -27.38 -0.70 -19.62
CA ARG A 178 -28.67 -1.00 -19.02
C ARG A 178 -28.59 -1.01 -17.50
N ARG A 179 -29.62 -0.47 -16.85
CA ARG A 179 -29.83 -0.56 -15.40
C ARG A 179 -31.31 -0.85 -15.15
N GLY A 180 -31.62 -2.06 -14.71
CA GLY A 180 -32.99 -2.53 -14.64
C GLY A 180 -33.68 -2.46 -16.01
N ALA A 181 -34.79 -1.72 -16.09
CA ALA A 181 -35.51 -1.48 -17.34
C ALA A 181 -34.99 -0.28 -18.14
N ASP A 182 -34.10 0.55 -17.57
CA ASP A 182 -33.60 1.75 -18.23
C ASP A 182 -32.39 1.43 -19.13
N VAL A 183 -32.41 2.01 -20.34
CA VAL A 183 -31.29 1.99 -21.29
C VAL A 183 -30.70 3.40 -21.40
N PHE A 184 -29.36 3.46 -21.44
CA PHE A 184 -28.54 4.65 -21.55
C PHE A 184 -27.64 4.54 -22.78
N THR A 185 -27.60 5.60 -23.58
CA THR A 185 -26.74 5.75 -24.77
C THR A 185 -25.76 6.90 -24.58
N ALA A 186 -24.81 7.07 -25.51
CA ALA A 186 -23.79 8.12 -25.45
C ALA A 186 -24.34 9.51 -25.07
N GLY A 187 -23.71 10.14 -24.07
CA GLY A 187 -24.12 11.42 -23.50
C GLY A 187 -25.15 11.34 -22.38
N GLN A 188 -25.77 10.18 -22.16
CA GLN A 188 -26.72 9.96 -21.05
C GLN A 188 -26.01 9.39 -19.82
N GLY A 189 -26.54 9.70 -18.63
CA GLY A 189 -25.89 9.29 -17.40
C GLY A 189 -26.72 9.48 -16.14
N LEU A 190 -26.09 9.16 -15.02
CA LEU A 190 -26.64 9.32 -13.67
C LEU A 190 -25.64 10.10 -12.81
N TRP A 191 -26.11 10.94 -11.91
CA TRP A 191 -25.32 11.45 -10.79
C TRP A 191 -26.06 11.24 -9.49
N TRP A 192 -25.31 11.17 -8.38
CA TRP A 192 -25.88 10.89 -7.07
C TRP A 192 -25.18 11.64 -5.94
N SER A 193 -25.91 11.85 -4.84
CA SER A 193 -25.42 12.42 -3.59
C SER A 193 -26.17 11.82 -2.40
N ALA A 194 -25.45 11.11 -1.53
CA ALA A 194 -25.94 10.28 -0.42
C ALA A 194 -26.97 9.19 -0.81
N PRO A 195 -26.72 8.36 -1.84
CA PRO A 195 -27.68 7.35 -2.26
C PRO A 195 -27.62 6.07 -1.44
N ALA A 196 -28.70 5.29 -1.52
CA ALA A 196 -28.60 3.86 -1.23
C ALA A 196 -27.96 3.15 -2.44
N PRO A 197 -27.09 2.14 -2.24
CA PRO A 197 -26.55 1.36 -3.35
C PRO A 197 -27.67 0.79 -4.21
N GLY A 198 -27.68 1.14 -5.50
CA GLY A 198 -28.73 0.76 -6.43
C GLY A 198 -28.35 -0.44 -7.30
N GLU A 199 -29.22 -0.74 -8.28
CA GLU A 199 -28.93 -1.72 -9.33
C GLU A 199 -27.70 -1.32 -10.16
N ALA A 200 -26.94 -2.32 -10.61
CA ALA A 200 -25.77 -2.13 -11.45
C ALA A 200 -26.14 -1.62 -12.85
N LEU A 201 -25.29 -0.75 -13.39
CA LEU A 201 -25.26 -0.34 -14.79
C LEU A 201 -24.34 -1.31 -15.53
N VAL A 202 -24.90 -2.08 -16.46
CA VAL A 202 -24.25 -3.20 -17.16
C VAL A 202 -24.18 -2.88 -18.66
N PRO A 203 -23.04 -3.14 -19.33
CA PRO A 203 -22.94 -2.94 -20.78
C PRO A 203 -23.79 -3.98 -21.54
N GLU A 204 -24.45 -3.56 -22.60
CA GLU A 204 -25.06 -4.48 -23.57
C GLU A 204 -23.98 -4.98 -24.55
N ALA A 205 -24.16 -6.17 -25.14
CA ALA A 205 -23.19 -6.73 -26.09
C ALA A 205 -22.86 -5.75 -27.22
N ALA A 206 -21.59 -5.72 -27.65
CA ALA A 206 -21.11 -4.79 -28.67
C ALA A 206 -21.95 -4.87 -29.95
N GLY A 207 -22.49 -3.72 -30.36
CA GLY A 207 -23.29 -3.56 -31.58
C GLY A 207 -22.75 -2.43 -32.46
N ALA A 208 -23.59 -1.87 -33.32
CA ALA A 208 -23.20 -0.77 -34.24
C ALA A 208 -22.71 0.52 -33.55
N GLU A 209 -22.90 0.65 -32.23
CA GLU A 209 -22.57 1.83 -31.42
C GLU A 209 -21.19 1.78 -30.74
N GLY A 210 -20.36 0.80 -31.11
CA GLY A 210 -18.98 0.64 -30.61
C GLY A 210 -18.89 -0.11 -29.27
N GLU A 211 -17.66 -0.32 -28.79
CA GLU A 211 -17.42 -0.96 -27.50
C GLU A 211 -18.00 -0.12 -26.34
N PRO A 212 -18.80 -0.73 -25.44
CA PRO A 212 -19.43 -0.01 -24.33
C PRO A 212 -18.40 0.65 -23.39
N GLN A 213 -18.56 1.95 -23.15
CA GLN A 213 -17.67 2.72 -22.29
C GLN A 213 -18.42 3.78 -21.47
N LEU A 214 -17.95 4.01 -20.25
CA LEU A 214 -18.43 5.03 -19.32
C LEU A 214 -17.30 5.96 -18.91
N ALA A 215 -17.61 7.25 -18.75
CA ALA A 215 -16.91 8.12 -17.81
C ALA A 215 -17.50 7.87 -16.42
N TRP A 216 -16.65 7.55 -15.46
CA TRP A 216 -17.03 7.23 -14.09
C TRP A 216 -16.32 8.16 -13.11
N VAL A 217 -17.10 8.81 -12.25
CA VAL A 217 -16.64 9.70 -11.19
C VAL A 217 -17.12 9.13 -9.86
N ALA A 218 -16.17 8.77 -9.01
CA ALA A 218 -16.41 8.29 -7.65
C ALA A 218 -15.96 9.35 -6.65
N LEU A 219 -16.87 9.87 -5.83
CA LEU A 219 -16.61 10.92 -4.85
C LEU A 219 -16.91 10.46 -3.43
N SER A 220 -16.02 10.82 -2.52
CA SER A 220 -16.18 10.61 -1.08
C SER A 220 -15.91 11.92 -0.33
N PRO A 221 -16.71 12.26 0.69
CA PRO A 221 -16.41 13.40 1.54
C PRO A 221 -15.10 13.12 2.27
N LEU A 222 -14.24 14.11 2.31
CA LEU A 222 -13.15 14.14 3.27
C LEU A 222 -13.79 14.51 4.60
N ALA A 223 -13.58 13.71 5.64
CA ALA A 223 -13.95 14.13 6.98
C ALA A 223 -13.33 15.52 7.23
N PRO A 224 -14.03 16.46 7.90
CA PRO A 224 -13.42 17.73 8.26
C PRO A 224 -12.07 17.41 8.86
N ALA A 225 -11.01 18.04 8.34
CA ALA A 225 -9.68 17.90 8.90
C ALA A 225 -9.77 18.29 10.37
N SER A 226 -9.99 17.30 11.25
CA SER A 226 -9.57 17.40 12.62
C SER A 226 -8.07 17.62 12.51
N LEU A 227 -7.66 18.87 12.69
CA LEU A 227 -6.29 19.26 12.98
C LEU A 227 -5.62 18.11 13.74
N GLY A 228 -4.57 17.56 13.15
CA GLY A 228 -3.97 16.26 13.44
C GLY A 228 -3.82 15.91 14.92
N ARG A 229 -4.90 15.37 15.49
CA ARG A 229 -4.86 14.50 16.67
C ARG A 229 -5.90 13.43 16.45
N GLN A 230 -5.44 12.24 16.07
CA GLN A 230 -6.24 11.03 16.21
C GLN A 230 -6.53 10.83 17.70
N HIS A 231 -7.60 11.42 18.22
CA HIS A 231 -7.97 11.38 19.63
C HIS A 231 -8.30 9.97 20.16
N ASN A 232 -8.27 8.94 19.29
CA ASN A 232 -8.44 7.52 19.62
C ASN A 232 -7.38 6.61 18.99
N ALA A 233 -6.26 7.13 18.49
CA ALA A 233 -5.16 6.25 18.07
C ALA A 233 -4.63 5.48 19.27
N ALA A 234 -4.45 4.16 19.11
CA ALA A 234 -3.73 3.38 20.09
C ALA A 234 -2.34 4.00 20.30
N GLN A 235 -1.97 4.16 21.57
CA GLN A 235 -0.73 4.82 21.96
C GLN A 235 0.40 3.82 22.11
N LEU A 236 1.58 4.17 21.60
CA LEU A 236 2.84 3.47 21.80
C LEU A 236 3.81 4.37 22.56
N THR A 237 4.19 3.97 23.77
CA THR A 237 5.32 4.58 24.48
C THR A 237 6.58 3.79 24.15
N VAL A 238 7.57 4.47 23.58
CA VAL A 238 8.87 3.91 23.19
C VAL A 238 9.82 4.03 24.36
N GLU A 239 10.21 2.89 24.92
CA GLU A 239 11.42 2.75 25.72
C GLU A 239 12.59 2.54 24.74
N PRO A 240 13.57 3.46 24.64
CA PRO A 240 14.68 3.30 23.71
C PRO A 240 15.44 1.99 23.93
N GLY A 241 15.59 1.19 22.87
CA GLY A 241 16.19 -0.14 22.94
C GLY A 241 15.26 -1.25 23.46
N GLY A 242 14.00 -0.93 23.75
CA GLY A 242 12.98 -1.86 24.25
C GLY A 242 11.79 -2.07 23.30
N LEU A 243 11.91 -1.77 22.01
CA LEU A 243 10.87 -2.07 21.02
C LEU A 243 10.69 -3.58 20.88
N THR A 244 9.44 -4.00 20.69
CA THR A 244 9.06 -5.39 20.41
C THR A 244 8.56 -5.55 18.98
N LEU A 245 8.64 -6.77 18.44
CA LEU A 245 8.06 -7.09 17.12
C LEU A 245 6.55 -6.80 17.06
N ALA A 246 5.83 -6.99 18.17
CA ALA A 246 4.40 -6.69 18.24
C ALA A 246 4.11 -5.19 18.07
N GLN A 247 4.90 -4.32 18.70
CA GLN A 247 4.76 -2.87 18.56
C GLN A 247 5.12 -2.40 17.15
N LEU A 248 6.21 -2.93 16.58
CA LEU A 248 6.62 -2.66 15.20
C LEU A 248 5.54 -3.08 14.21
N ARG A 249 4.99 -4.29 14.38
CA ARG A 249 3.89 -4.81 13.54
C ARG A 249 2.63 -3.97 13.66
N ALA A 250 2.29 -3.51 14.86
CA ALA A 250 1.12 -2.67 15.08
C ALA A 250 1.25 -1.32 14.33
N LEU A 251 2.42 -0.67 14.38
CA LEU A 251 2.69 0.56 13.63
C LEU A 251 2.74 0.34 12.11
N TRP A 252 3.27 -0.81 11.69
CA TRP A 252 3.29 -1.20 10.28
C TRP A 252 1.85 -1.34 9.74
N GLN A 253 0.97 -2.01 10.48
CA GLN A 253 -0.43 -2.24 10.08
C GLN A 253 -1.26 -0.96 10.04
N GLN A 254 -1.07 -0.06 11.00
CA GLN A 254 -1.86 1.16 11.11
C GLN A 254 -1.08 2.27 11.81
N PRO A 255 -1.42 3.55 11.57
CA PRO A 255 -0.86 4.66 12.32
C PRO A 255 -1.11 4.49 13.82
N LEU A 256 -0.11 4.82 14.63
CA LEU A 256 -0.19 4.86 16.10
C LEU A 256 0.32 6.21 16.59
N ARG A 257 -0.18 6.66 17.73
CA ARG A 257 0.37 7.81 18.43
C ARG A 257 1.62 7.37 19.19
N VAL A 258 2.78 7.90 18.81
CA VAL A 258 4.07 7.49 19.39
C VAL A 258 4.59 8.56 20.34
N THR A 259 4.94 8.16 21.55
CA THR A 259 5.57 9.04 22.55
C THR A 259 6.85 8.39 23.08
N LEU A 260 7.83 9.19 23.47
CA LEU A 260 9.05 8.69 24.10
C LEU A 260 8.87 8.54 25.61
N ALA A 261 9.48 7.52 26.20
CA ALA A 261 9.54 7.38 27.65
C ALA A 261 10.33 8.53 28.28
N ALA A 262 9.85 9.03 29.43
CA ALA A 262 10.48 10.15 30.13
C ALA A 262 11.92 9.85 30.60
N SER A 263 12.23 8.56 30.82
CA SER A 263 13.56 8.03 31.17
C SER A 263 14.64 8.39 30.15
N ALA A 264 14.28 8.55 28.87
CA ALA A 264 15.23 8.79 27.78
C ALA A 264 15.82 10.21 27.77
N GLN A 265 15.10 11.19 28.33
CA GLN A 265 15.42 12.61 28.19
C GLN A 265 16.81 12.98 28.74
N ALA A 266 17.19 12.38 29.87
CA ALA A 266 18.49 12.65 30.50
C ALA A 266 19.67 12.21 29.62
N ALA A 267 19.57 11.02 29.01
CA ALA A 267 20.62 10.49 28.15
C ALA A 267 20.75 11.30 26.85
N ILE A 268 19.62 11.68 26.24
CA ILE A 268 19.60 12.55 25.05
C ILE A 268 20.29 13.88 25.36
N ALA A 269 19.87 14.56 26.43
CA ALA A 269 20.41 15.85 26.83
C ALA A 269 21.92 15.79 27.14
N ALA A 270 22.36 14.75 27.85
CA ALA A 270 23.77 14.53 28.16
C ALA A 270 24.62 14.36 26.87
N SER A 271 24.14 13.55 25.92
CA SER A 271 24.83 13.34 24.64
C SER A 271 24.94 14.61 23.81
N ALA A 272 23.88 15.43 23.78
CA ALA A 272 23.86 16.71 23.07
C ALA A 272 24.84 17.71 23.71
N ALA A 273 24.88 17.78 25.04
CA ALA A 273 25.81 18.64 25.78
C ALA A 273 27.29 18.24 25.58
N ALA A 274 27.57 16.94 25.44
CA ALA A 274 28.90 16.44 25.13
C ALA A 274 29.38 16.94 23.76
N VAL A 275 28.52 16.89 22.72
CA VAL A 275 28.84 17.45 21.39
C VAL A 275 29.12 18.95 21.47
N GLN A 276 28.30 19.71 22.21
CA GLN A 276 28.53 21.15 22.39
C GLN A 276 29.88 21.44 23.07
N THR A 277 30.25 20.63 24.06
CA THR A 277 31.53 20.75 24.76
C THR A 277 32.70 20.48 23.81
N ILE A 278 32.58 19.50 22.92
CA ILE A 278 33.61 19.17 21.92
C ILE A 278 33.78 20.29 20.91
N VAL A 279 32.67 20.83 20.39
CA VAL A 279 32.69 21.99 19.49
C VAL A 279 33.40 23.17 20.17
N ALA A 280 33.06 23.46 21.44
CA ALA A 280 33.66 24.55 22.20
C ALA A 280 35.17 24.38 22.45
N ARG A 281 35.71 23.15 22.46
CA ARG A 281 37.15 22.88 22.59
C ARG A 281 37.92 23.13 21.30
N GLY A 282 37.25 23.10 20.14
CA GLY A 282 37.87 23.34 18.83
C GLY A 282 38.77 22.22 18.30
N GLU A 283 38.84 21.08 18.98
CA GLU A 283 39.59 19.90 18.51
C GLU A 283 38.87 19.22 17.34
N PRO A 284 39.58 18.69 16.32
CA PRO A 284 38.94 17.98 15.21
C PRO A 284 38.22 16.70 15.67
N ALA A 285 36.92 16.62 15.41
CA ALA A 285 36.08 15.47 15.68
C ALA A 285 35.23 15.11 14.44
N TYR A 286 35.34 13.87 13.98
CA TYR A 286 34.73 13.38 12.74
C TYR A 286 33.22 13.64 12.70
N GLY A 287 32.74 14.30 11.64
CA GLY A 287 31.32 14.58 11.43
C GLY A 287 30.72 15.62 12.41
N ILE A 288 31.51 16.16 13.34
CA ILE A 288 31.12 17.24 14.25
C ILE A 288 31.61 18.58 13.69
N ASN A 289 32.94 18.74 13.53
CA ASN A 289 33.58 19.94 13.00
C ASN A 289 34.61 19.65 11.89
N THR A 290 34.52 18.47 11.27
CA THR A 290 35.31 18.11 10.07
C THR A 290 34.40 17.71 8.91
N GLY A 291 34.98 17.60 7.71
CA GLY A 291 34.30 17.05 6.53
C GLY A 291 33.96 15.55 6.65
N PHE A 292 33.31 15.00 5.62
CA PHE A 292 32.81 13.61 5.62
C PHE A 292 33.66 12.69 4.71
N GLY A 293 33.71 11.39 5.04
CA GLY A 293 34.44 10.39 4.25
C GLY A 293 35.91 10.76 4.06
N LYS A 294 36.36 10.84 2.79
CA LYS A 294 37.75 11.22 2.45
C LYS A 294 38.16 12.62 2.96
N LEU A 295 37.18 13.50 3.23
CA LEU A 295 37.40 14.86 3.75
C LEU A 295 37.42 14.94 5.28
N ALA A 296 37.46 13.81 5.99
CA ALA A 296 37.50 13.74 7.46
C ALA A 296 38.65 14.52 8.11
N LYS A 297 39.72 14.81 7.36
CA LYS A 297 40.91 15.57 7.81
C LYS A 297 40.79 17.08 7.64
N THR A 298 39.72 17.57 7.01
CA THR A 298 39.50 19.00 6.78
C THR A 298 38.63 19.56 7.90
N GLN A 299 39.19 20.43 8.73
CA GLN A 299 38.45 21.14 9.77
C GLN A 299 37.59 22.26 9.17
N ILE A 300 36.36 22.40 9.68
CA ILE A 300 35.38 23.39 9.24
C ILE A 300 35.16 24.39 10.36
N ALA A 301 35.08 25.68 10.01
CA ALA A 301 34.84 26.74 11.00
C ALA A 301 33.42 26.63 11.58
N ASP A 302 33.26 26.96 12.86
CA ASP A 302 31.98 26.86 13.59
C ASP A 302 30.81 27.56 12.88
N ALA A 303 31.06 28.74 12.30
CA ALA A 303 30.07 29.51 11.54
C ALA A 303 29.53 28.79 10.29
N GLN A 304 30.23 27.76 9.81
CA GLN A 304 29.86 26.99 8.62
C GLN A 304 29.22 25.64 8.96
N LEU A 305 29.14 25.24 10.24
CA LEU A 305 28.68 23.89 10.61
C LEU A 305 27.21 23.63 10.23
N ALA A 306 26.32 24.61 10.37
CA ALA A 306 24.93 24.46 9.94
C ALA A 306 24.83 24.30 8.41
N GLN A 307 25.59 25.09 7.66
CA GLN A 307 25.66 24.97 6.20
C GLN A 307 26.25 23.63 5.77
N LEU A 308 27.26 23.12 6.49
CA LEU A 308 27.86 21.81 6.25
C LEU A 308 26.82 20.70 6.38
N GLN A 309 25.99 20.72 7.43
CA GLN A 309 24.91 19.74 7.58
C GLN A 309 23.87 19.87 6.46
N HIS A 310 23.46 21.09 6.11
CA HIS A 310 22.51 21.30 5.03
C HIS A 310 23.04 20.77 3.67
N ASN A 311 24.29 21.08 3.34
CA ASN A 311 24.96 20.60 2.13
C ASN A 311 25.10 19.07 2.11
N LEU A 312 25.38 18.46 3.26
CA LEU A 312 25.41 17.00 3.40
C LEU A 312 24.07 16.40 2.98
N ILE A 313 22.97 16.89 3.54
CA ILE A 313 21.63 16.35 3.26
C ILE A 313 21.27 16.53 1.78
N LEU A 314 21.50 17.72 1.20
CA LEU A 314 21.23 17.96 -0.22
C LEU A 314 22.03 17.03 -1.14
N SER A 315 23.34 16.94 -0.93
CA SER A 315 24.23 16.13 -1.77
C SER A 315 23.99 14.62 -1.65
N HIS A 316 23.46 14.15 -0.53
CA HIS A 316 23.17 12.74 -0.30
C HIS A 316 21.75 12.34 -0.72
N SER A 317 20.86 13.31 -0.98
CA SER A 317 19.47 13.07 -1.40
C SER A 317 19.37 12.67 -2.88
N VAL A 318 20.04 11.57 -3.22
CA VAL A 318 20.23 11.06 -4.60
C VAL A 318 19.49 9.73 -4.83
N GLY A 319 18.60 9.35 -3.91
CA GLY A 319 17.74 8.17 -4.08
C GLY A 319 16.84 8.24 -5.31
N THR A 320 16.48 7.07 -5.87
CA THR A 320 15.64 6.94 -7.07
C THR A 320 14.67 5.75 -6.97
N GLY A 321 13.83 5.57 -7.99
CA GLY A 321 12.82 4.52 -8.07
C GLY A 321 11.51 4.87 -7.39
N ALA A 322 10.60 3.90 -7.31
CA ALA A 322 9.30 4.08 -6.69
C ALA A 322 9.44 4.49 -5.21
N PRO A 323 8.56 5.36 -4.68
CA PRO A 323 8.50 5.67 -3.26
C PRO A 323 8.31 4.42 -2.39
N LEU A 324 8.92 4.43 -1.20
CA LEU A 324 8.66 3.43 -0.18
C LEU A 324 7.20 3.50 0.29
N PRO A 325 6.55 2.37 0.60
CA PRO A 325 5.20 2.36 1.15
C PRO A 325 5.14 3.10 2.49
N ASP A 326 4.05 3.82 2.75
CA ASP A 326 3.82 4.58 3.99
C ASP A 326 4.06 3.74 5.26
N ALA A 327 3.69 2.46 5.24
CA ALA A 327 3.92 1.53 6.35
C ALA A 327 5.41 1.30 6.67
N VAL A 328 6.26 1.28 5.63
CA VAL A 328 7.72 1.19 5.78
C VAL A 328 8.27 2.52 6.29
N VAL A 329 7.81 3.65 5.73
CA VAL A 329 8.26 4.99 6.16
C VAL A 329 7.98 5.23 7.65
N ARG A 330 6.81 4.81 8.16
CA ARG A 330 6.51 4.87 9.61
C ARG A 330 7.52 4.10 10.46
N LEU A 331 7.92 2.91 10.03
CA LEU A 331 8.94 2.12 10.73
C LEU A 331 10.31 2.81 10.68
N VAL A 332 10.70 3.37 9.54
CA VAL A 332 11.96 4.13 9.40
C VAL A 332 12.00 5.28 10.39
N MET A 333 10.95 6.10 10.44
CA MET A 333 10.87 7.26 11.34
C MET A 333 10.89 6.83 12.81
N LEU A 334 10.10 5.81 13.19
CA LEU A 334 10.08 5.28 14.56
C LEU A 334 11.47 4.78 14.98
N MET A 335 12.10 3.94 14.17
CA MET A 335 13.41 3.35 14.52
C MET A 335 14.52 4.39 14.54
N LYS A 336 14.48 5.40 13.65
CA LYS A 336 15.44 6.50 13.72
C LYS A 336 15.27 7.29 15.02
N ALA A 337 14.03 7.67 15.37
CA ALA A 337 13.76 8.36 16.63
C ALA A 337 14.20 7.52 17.85
N ALA A 338 13.87 6.22 17.88
CA ALA A 338 14.23 5.31 18.96
C ALA A 338 15.75 5.11 19.10
N SER A 339 16.47 4.99 17.97
CA SER A 339 17.93 4.85 17.94
C SER A 339 18.62 6.10 18.48
N LEU A 340 18.22 7.28 18.01
CA LEU A 340 18.72 8.57 18.51
C LEU A 340 18.43 8.75 20.01
N ALA A 341 17.25 8.32 20.45
CA ALA A 341 16.81 8.41 21.83
C ALA A 341 17.59 7.52 22.81
N ARG A 342 18.44 6.61 22.33
CA ARG A 342 19.37 5.88 23.20
C ARG A 342 20.47 6.77 23.77
N GLY A 343 20.66 7.98 23.25
CA GLY A 343 21.56 8.98 23.85
C GLY A 343 23.05 8.77 23.53
N TYR A 344 23.36 8.19 22.37
CA TYR A 344 24.75 8.02 21.89
C TYR A 344 25.02 8.76 20.58
N SER A 345 24.02 9.46 20.04
CA SER A 345 24.11 10.12 18.73
C SER A 345 24.37 11.63 18.82
N GLY A 346 24.28 12.23 20.02
CA GLY A 346 24.65 13.63 20.24
C GLY A 346 23.71 14.66 19.60
N VAL A 347 22.45 14.28 19.33
CA VAL A 347 21.44 15.16 18.72
C VAL A 347 20.64 15.92 19.78
N ARG A 348 20.11 17.10 19.43
CA ARG A 348 19.20 17.82 20.33
C ARG A 348 17.85 17.10 20.46
N PRO A 349 17.14 17.23 21.60
CA PRO A 349 15.79 16.66 21.78
C PRO A 349 14.80 17.05 20.67
N VAL A 350 14.86 18.30 20.19
CA VAL A 350 13.99 18.82 19.12
C VAL A 350 14.05 17.99 17.83
N VAL A 351 15.18 17.33 17.54
CA VAL A 351 15.32 16.45 16.36
C VAL A 351 14.39 15.24 16.49
N ILE A 352 14.41 14.61 17.67
CA ILE A 352 13.58 13.43 17.98
C ILE A 352 12.11 13.86 18.08
N ASP A 353 11.83 14.99 18.74
CA ASP A 353 10.48 15.52 18.87
C ASP A 353 9.85 15.84 17.51
N THR A 354 10.63 16.36 16.55
CA THR A 354 10.14 16.65 15.19
C THR A 354 9.80 15.37 14.42
N LEU A 355 10.64 14.34 14.51
CA LEU A 355 10.36 13.01 13.93
C LEU A 355 9.06 12.43 14.48
N LEU A 356 8.87 12.46 15.80
CA LEU A 356 7.68 11.95 16.46
C LEU A 356 6.44 12.79 16.14
N ALA A 357 6.57 14.12 16.05
CA ALA A 357 5.48 15.01 15.66
C ALA A 357 5.01 14.76 14.22
N MET A 358 5.94 14.57 13.28
CA MET A 358 5.58 14.20 11.90
C MET A 358 4.89 12.84 11.84
N LEU A 359 5.38 11.86 12.60
CA LEU A 359 4.77 10.53 12.69
C LEU A 359 3.34 10.59 13.26
N ASP A 360 3.12 11.36 14.35
CA ASP A 360 1.80 11.56 14.98
C ASP A 360 0.83 12.32 14.06
N ALA A 361 1.32 13.29 13.30
CA ALA A 361 0.54 14.05 12.31
C ALA A 361 0.29 13.27 11.01
N GLY A 362 0.92 12.11 10.82
CA GLY A 362 0.87 11.33 9.59
C GLY A 362 1.54 12.00 8.39
N VAL A 363 2.49 12.92 8.63
CA VAL A 363 3.29 13.57 7.59
C VAL A 363 4.49 12.68 7.29
N LEU A 364 4.40 11.89 6.22
CA LEU A 364 5.40 10.85 5.91
C LEU A 364 6.30 11.30 4.76
N PRO A 365 7.63 11.33 4.92
CA PRO A 365 8.54 11.67 3.82
C PRO A 365 8.39 10.75 2.62
N VAL A 366 8.43 11.32 1.40
CA VAL A 366 8.54 10.54 0.17
C VAL A 366 9.99 10.09 0.04
N ILE A 367 10.25 8.81 0.33
CA ILE A 367 11.60 8.22 0.29
C ILE A 367 11.71 7.31 -0.94
N PRO A 368 12.59 7.59 -1.90
CA PRO A 368 12.83 6.68 -3.02
C PRO A 368 13.43 5.35 -2.56
N SER A 369 13.03 4.25 -3.19
CA SER A 369 13.37 2.88 -2.74
C SER A 369 14.76 2.37 -3.14
N LYS A 370 15.51 3.07 -4.00
CA LYS A 370 16.84 2.66 -4.48
C LYS A 370 17.90 3.74 -4.22
N GLY A 371 19.15 3.32 -4.01
CA GLY A 371 20.30 4.21 -3.87
C GLY A 371 21.19 3.93 -2.64
N SER A 372 20.72 3.11 -1.68
CA SER A 372 21.54 2.65 -0.56
C SER A 372 22.25 1.34 -0.90
N VAL A 373 23.48 1.21 -0.40
CA VAL A 373 24.30 -0.02 -0.42
C VAL A 373 24.47 -0.63 0.97
N GLY A 374 23.86 -0.05 2.02
CA GLY A 374 24.00 -0.52 3.40
C GLY A 374 25.44 -0.49 3.94
N ALA A 375 26.24 0.48 3.49
CA ALA A 375 27.65 0.69 3.84
C ALA A 375 27.78 1.57 5.08
N SER A 376 27.88 2.89 4.91
CA SER A 376 27.79 3.92 5.96
C SER A 376 26.33 4.17 6.40
N GLY A 377 25.55 3.10 6.45
CA GLY A 377 24.10 3.15 6.62
C GLY A 377 23.34 3.53 5.34
N ASP A 378 22.05 3.75 5.50
CA ASP A 378 21.08 4.02 4.44
C ASP A 378 21.08 5.51 4.03
N LEU A 379 22.27 6.02 3.69
CA LEU A 379 22.54 7.45 3.48
C LEU A 379 21.53 8.13 2.54
N ALA A 380 21.38 7.60 1.33
CA ALA A 380 20.52 8.20 0.31
C ALA A 380 19.04 8.27 0.75
N PRO A 381 18.37 7.16 1.13
CA PRO A 381 16.97 7.24 1.55
C PRO A 381 16.76 8.00 2.88
N LEU A 382 17.69 7.92 3.86
CA LEU A 382 17.57 8.69 5.10
C LEU A 382 17.80 10.20 4.90
N SER A 383 18.58 10.60 3.89
CA SER A 383 18.71 12.01 3.54
C SER A 383 17.43 12.60 2.95
N HIS A 384 16.66 11.84 2.16
CA HIS A 384 15.30 12.25 1.71
C HIS A 384 14.33 12.42 2.89
N MET A 385 14.36 11.53 3.88
CA MET A 385 13.62 11.71 5.14
C MET A 385 14.06 13.00 5.86
N THR A 386 15.36 13.27 5.86
CA THR A 386 15.92 14.45 6.53
C THR A 386 15.60 15.74 5.80
N LEU A 387 15.57 15.76 4.46
CA LEU A 387 15.08 16.92 3.71
C LEU A 387 13.68 17.31 4.14
N ALA A 388 12.78 16.33 4.26
CA ALA A 388 11.41 16.58 4.71
C ALA A 388 11.35 17.20 6.11
N LEU A 389 12.19 16.77 7.06
CA LEU A 389 12.30 17.39 8.39
C LEU A 389 12.69 18.88 8.32
N THR A 390 13.49 19.26 7.33
CA THR A 390 13.93 20.66 7.09
C THR A 390 12.94 21.47 6.24
N GLY A 391 11.79 20.91 5.90
CA GLY A 391 10.77 21.55 5.05
C GLY A 391 11.06 21.47 3.55
N GLN A 392 11.98 20.62 3.12
CA GLN A 392 12.35 20.44 1.71
C GLN A 392 11.89 19.07 1.18
N GLY A 393 11.77 18.94 -0.14
CA GLY A 393 11.31 17.71 -0.77
C GLY A 393 9.79 17.51 -0.64
N GLN A 394 9.36 16.26 -0.74
CA GLN A 394 7.95 15.86 -0.79
C GLN A 394 7.58 14.97 0.40
N VAL A 395 6.34 15.07 0.84
CA VAL A 395 5.74 14.21 1.87
C VAL A 395 4.39 13.70 1.39
N HIS A 396 4.01 12.52 1.84
CA HIS A 396 2.64 12.04 1.82
C HIS A 396 1.92 12.51 3.08
N TRP A 397 0.81 13.23 2.88
CA TRP A 397 -0.05 13.67 3.98
C TRP A 397 -1.51 13.73 3.52
N ALA A 398 -2.42 13.17 4.32
CA ALA A 398 -3.84 13.07 4.00
C ALA A 398 -4.14 12.44 2.61
N GLY A 399 -3.41 11.38 2.26
CA GLY A 399 -3.63 10.60 1.03
C GLY A 399 -3.05 11.20 -0.27
N ARG A 400 -2.23 12.25 -0.18
CA ARG A 400 -1.61 12.89 -1.34
C ARG A 400 -0.16 13.30 -1.08
N SER A 401 0.64 13.33 -2.15
CA SER A 401 1.99 13.90 -2.12
C SER A 401 1.93 15.43 -2.21
N MET A 402 2.71 16.13 -1.41
CA MET A 402 2.84 17.60 -1.45
C MET A 402 4.21 18.05 -0.93
N ALA A 403 4.52 19.34 -1.09
CA ALA A 403 5.76 19.92 -0.56
C ALA A 403 5.82 19.79 0.97
N ALA A 404 6.99 19.42 1.50
CA ALA A 404 7.18 19.23 2.93
C ALA A 404 6.85 20.50 3.74
N ILE A 405 7.26 21.68 3.26
CA ILE A 405 7.00 22.96 3.93
C ILE A 405 5.50 23.22 4.17
N ASP A 406 4.66 22.90 3.20
CA ASP A 406 3.21 23.15 3.27
C ASP A 406 2.56 22.19 4.27
N ALA A 407 2.94 20.91 4.22
CA ALA A 407 2.42 19.90 5.14
C ALA A 407 2.86 20.16 6.59
N LEU A 408 4.13 20.52 6.81
CA LEU A 408 4.65 20.87 8.13
C LEU A 408 3.93 22.11 8.70
N GLY A 409 3.79 23.17 7.89
CA GLY A 409 3.06 24.37 8.27
C GLY A 409 1.60 24.08 8.62
N ALA A 410 0.92 23.25 7.82
CA ALA A 410 -0.47 22.84 8.06
C ALA A 410 -0.63 21.93 9.29
N ALA A 411 0.40 21.13 9.63
CA ALA A 411 0.43 20.30 10.82
C ALA A 411 0.90 21.05 12.08
N GLY A 412 1.30 22.33 11.97
CA GLY A 412 1.84 23.12 13.07
C GLY A 412 3.23 22.67 13.53
N ILE A 413 4.01 22.04 12.65
CA ILE A 413 5.36 21.55 12.91
C ILE A 413 6.35 22.55 12.29
N ALA A 414 7.27 23.07 13.10
CA ALA A 414 8.32 23.96 12.60
C ALA A 414 9.40 23.17 11.84
N PRO A 415 9.87 23.62 10.66
CA PRO A 415 10.99 23.00 9.97
C PRO A 415 12.27 23.01 10.81
N LEU A 416 12.99 21.90 10.81
CA LEU A 416 14.21 21.71 11.59
C LEU A 416 15.40 22.44 10.93
N THR A 417 16.14 23.22 11.72
CA THR A 417 17.47 23.73 11.33
C THR A 417 18.54 22.87 12.01
N LEU A 418 19.38 22.20 11.22
CA LEU A 418 20.38 21.25 11.71
C LEU A 418 21.59 21.95 12.37
N ALA A 419 22.04 21.39 13.49
CA ALA A 419 23.27 21.76 14.19
C ALA A 419 24.39 20.73 13.97
N ALA A 420 25.58 20.97 14.51
CA ALA A 420 26.73 20.06 14.39
C ALA A 420 26.35 18.60 14.66
N LYS A 421 26.87 17.67 13.84
CA LYS A 421 26.58 16.22 13.86
C LYS A 421 25.17 15.78 13.43
N GLU A 422 24.15 16.64 13.54
CA GLU A 422 22.75 16.18 13.40
C GLU A 422 22.40 15.69 12.00
N GLY A 423 22.97 16.29 10.95
CA GLY A 423 22.79 15.80 9.59
C GLY A 423 23.34 14.39 9.43
N LEU A 424 24.55 14.14 9.94
CA LEU A 424 25.17 12.82 9.90
C LEU A 424 24.40 11.80 10.76
N ALA A 425 24.00 12.15 11.98
CA ALA A 425 23.24 11.26 12.86
C ALA A 425 21.88 10.83 12.26
N LEU A 426 21.25 11.72 11.49
CA LEU A 426 19.98 11.43 10.81
C LEU A 426 20.15 10.49 9.61
N ILE A 427 21.26 10.58 8.87
CA ILE A 427 21.45 9.79 7.64
C ILE A 427 22.31 8.53 7.82
N ASN A 428 23.12 8.46 8.87
CA ASN A 428 23.94 7.31 9.19
C ASN A 428 23.12 6.32 10.05
N GLY A 429 23.06 5.06 9.63
CA GLY A 429 22.29 4.00 10.28
C GLY A 429 21.48 3.14 9.32
N THR A 430 20.94 2.02 9.82
CA THR A 430 20.41 0.90 9.04
C THR A 430 18.88 0.85 8.97
N GLN A 431 18.20 1.96 9.28
CA GLN A 431 16.76 1.97 9.54
C GLN A 431 15.91 1.66 8.30
N VAL A 432 16.35 2.02 7.09
CA VAL A 432 15.59 1.77 5.85
C VAL A 432 15.70 0.31 5.46
N SER A 433 16.91 -0.24 5.49
CA SER A 433 17.17 -1.66 5.27
C SER A 433 16.42 -2.51 6.29
N THR A 434 16.46 -2.15 7.58
CA THR A 434 15.74 -2.85 8.64
C THR A 434 14.22 -2.75 8.48
N ALA A 435 13.69 -1.58 8.10
CA ALA A 435 12.24 -1.39 7.92
C ALA A 435 11.70 -2.22 6.74
N LEU A 436 12.45 -2.27 5.64
CA LEU A 436 12.13 -3.12 4.49
C LEU A 436 12.20 -4.61 4.86
N ALA A 437 13.20 -5.02 5.62
CA ALA A 437 13.35 -6.41 6.04
C ALA A 437 12.25 -6.83 7.02
N LEU A 438 11.87 -5.96 7.97
CA LEU A 438 10.72 -6.15 8.84
C LEU A 438 9.40 -6.22 8.06
N HIS A 439 9.25 -5.39 7.03
CA HIS A 439 8.10 -5.48 6.13
C HIS A 439 8.04 -6.84 5.42
N GLY A 440 9.17 -7.32 4.89
CA GLY A 440 9.30 -8.65 4.31
C GLY A 440 9.03 -9.78 5.32
N LEU A 441 9.52 -9.65 6.55
CA LEU A 441 9.26 -10.57 7.66
C LEU A 441 7.76 -10.70 7.93
N PHE A 442 7.07 -9.56 8.08
CA PHE A 442 5.64 -9.54 8.37
C PHE A 442 4.78 -10.12 7.24
N LEU A 443 5.24 -9.97 5.99
CA LEU A 443 4.62 -10.65 4.85
C LEU A 443 4.92 -12.15 4.88
N ALA A 444 6.16 -12.57 5.14
CA ALA A 444 6.54 -13.98 5.19
C ALA A 444 5.75 -14.77 6.25
N GLU A 445 5.53 -14.21 7.44
CA GLU A 445 4.69 -14.83 8.48
C GLU A 445 3.24 -14.98 8.00
N ARG A 446 2.67 -13.95 7.34
CA ARG A 446 1.32 -14.03 6.75
C ARG A 446 1.23 -15.11 5.69
N LEU A 447 2.24 -15.24 4.84
CA LEU A 447 2.30 -16.26 3.79
C LEU A 447 2.43 -17.66 4.37
N LEU A 448 3.21 -17.83 5.45
CA LEU A 448 3.31 -19.11 6.14
C LEU A 448 1.98 -19.50 6.80
N ASP A 449 1.34 -18.56 7.49
CA ASP A 449 0.01 -18.77 8.10
C ASP A 449 -1.04 -19.16 7.05
N ALA A 450 -1.07 -18.45 5.92
CA ALA A 450 -1.95 -18.77 4.80
C ALA A 450 -1.59 -20.14 4.18
N GLY A 451 -0.30 -20.42 3.97
CA GLY A 451 0.20 -21.68 3.44
C GLY A 451 -0.16 -22.90 4.30
N ALA A 452 -0.15 -22.75 5.63
CA ALA A 452 -0.59 -23.81 6.54
C ALA A 452 -2.09 -24.11 6.41
N VAL A 453 -2.93 -23.07 6.33
CA VAL A 453 -4.39 -23.23 6.19
C VAL A 453 -4.77 -23.76 4.80
N ILE A 454 -4.23 -23.16 3.75
CA ILE A 454 -4.52 -23.52 2.36
C ILE A 454 -3.96 -24.92 2.06
N GLY A 455 -2.75 -25.23 2.53
CA GLY A 455 -2.16 -26.55 2.38
C GLY A 455 -2.96 -27.66 3.07
N ALA A 456 -3.49 -27.40 4.27
CA ALA A 456 -4.43 -28.32 4.94
C ALA A 456 -5.75 -28.47 4.17
N LEU A 457 -6.29 -27.39 3.59
CA LEU A 457 -7.47 -27.47 2.70
C LEU A 457 -7.16 -28.30 1.45
N CYS A 458 -5.95 -28.17 0.88
CA CYS A 458 -5.50 -28.96 -0.25
C CYS A 458 -5.39 -30.46 0.08
N VAL A 459 -5.00 -30.82 1.31
CA VAL A 459 -5.02 -32.22 1.77
C VAL A 459 -6.44 -32.76 1.70
N ASP A 460 -7.44 -32.05 2.21
CA ASP A 460 -8.83 -32.49 2.09
C ASP A 460 -9.29 -32.54 0.62
N ALA A 461 -9.01 -31.51 -0.18
CA ALA A 461 -9.38 -31.45 -1.59
C ALA A 461 -8.85 -32.67 -2.38
N ALA A 462 -7.62 -33.09 -2.12
CA ALA A 462 -7.00 -34.27 -2.74
C ALA A 462 -7.42 -35.61 -2.12
N LYS A 463 -8.27 -35.60 -1.08
CA LYS A 463 -8.50 -36.76 -0.20
C LYS A 463 -7.16 -37.35 0.26
N GLY A 464 -6.25 -36.53 0.78
CA GLY A 464 -4.96 -36.96 1.32
C GLY A 464 -5.06 -37.58 2.71
N SER A 465 -3.98 -38.21 3.16
CA SER A 465 -3.84 -38.79 4.49
C SER A 465 -3.34 -37.76 5.51
N ASP A 466 -3.84 -37.86 6.73
CA ASP A 466 -3.37 -37.11 7.91
C ASP A 466 -2.31 -37.85 8.74
N ALA A 467 -2.03 -39.12 8.41
CA ALA A 467 -1.00 -39.92 9.07
C ALA A 467 0.40 -39.26 9.06
N PRO A 468 0.82 -38.53 8.00
CA PRO A 468 2.08 -37.80 8.01
C PRO A 468 2.20 -36.70 9.06
N PHE A 469 1.11 -36.30 9.71
CA PHE A 469 1.05 -35.24 10.72
C PHE A 469 1.00 -35.80 12.16
N ASP A 470 1.24 -37.10 12.33
CA ASP A 470 1.30 -37.77 13.62
C ASP A 470 2.44 -37.20 14.48
N PRO A 471 2.16 -36.72 15.71
CA PRO A 471 3.14 -36.03 16.54
C PRO A 471 4.40 -36.85 16.82
N ARG A 472 4.31 -38.19 16.83
CA ARG A 472 5.46 -39.08 17.08
C ARG A 472 6.49 -39.00 15.95
N VAL A 473 6.05 -38.83 14.70
CA VAL A 473 6.94 -38.70 13.53
C VAL A 473 7.81 -37.45 13.66
N HIS A 474 7.20 -36.33 14.07
CA HIS A 474 7.89 -35.05 14.19
C HIS A 474 8.75 -34.98 15.46
N ALA A 475 8.27 -35.54 16.57
CA ALA A 475 9.03 -35.64 17.82
C ALA A 475 10.32 -36.44 17.63
N LEU A 476 10.31 -37.52 16.85
CA LEU A 476 11.51 -38.31 16.53
C LEU A 476 12.54 -37.52 15.71
N ARG A 477 12.11 -36.57 14.87
CA ARG A 477 13.01 -35.71 14.07
C ARG A 477 13.51 -34.48 14.83
N GLY A 478 12.72 -33.93 15.76
CA GLY A 478 13.15 -32.92 16.71
C GLY A 478 13.23 -31.47 16.22
N GLN A 479 12.81 -31.17 14.98
CA GLN A 479 12.83 -29.80 14.45
C GLN A 479 11.62 -28.98 14.96
N PRO A 480 11.81 -27.84 15.65
CA PRO A 480 10.70 -27.10 16.29
C PRO A 480 9.61 -26.66 15.31
N GLY A 481 9.98 -26.00 14.20
CA GLY A 481 9.01 -25.54 13.22
C GLY A 481 8.24 -26.69 12.57
N GLN A 482 8.90 -27.84 12.35
CA GLN A 482 8.24 -29.03 11.83
C GLN A 482 7.21 -29.60 12.83
N ILE A 483 7.53 -29.63 14.12
CA ILE A 483 6.62 -30.11 15.17
C ILE A 483 5.40 -29.19 15.25
N ALA A 484 5.62 -27.87 15.29
CA ALA A 484 4.55 -26.88 15.37
C ALA A 484 3.62 -26.96 14.15
N LEU A 485 4.18 -27.07 12.94
CA LEU A 485 3.37 -27.14 11.73
C LEU A 485 2.57 -28.44 11.61
N ALA A 486 3.11 -29.56 12.09
CA ALA A 486 2.36 -30.81 12.16
C ALA A 486 1.19 -30.73 13.15
N GLU A 487 1.41 -30.11 14.32
CA GLU A 487 0.35 -29.90 15.30
C GLU A 487 -0.79 -29.07 14.72
N VAL A 488 -0.46 -27.93 14.10
CA VAL A 488 -1.43 -27.02 13.50
C VAL A 488 -2.17 -27.68 12.33
N THR A 489 -1.46 -28.35 11.42
CA THR A 489 -2.09 -29.05 10.28
C THR A 489 -3.07 -30.11 10.75
N ARG A 490 -2.71 -30.91 11.76
CA ARG A 490 -3.61 -31.93 12.34
C ARG A 490 -4.84 -31.31 12.97
N ALA A 491 -4.67 -30.21 13.70
CA ALA A 491 -5.79 -29.49 14.32
C ALA A 491 -6.70 -28.82 13.28
N LEU A 492 -6.13 -28.34 12.16
CA LEU A 492 -6.89 -27.81 11.03
C LEU A 492 -7.73 -28.91 10.38
N LEU A 493 -7.22 -30.12 10.20
CA LEU A 493 -7.94 -31.24 9.55
C LEU A 493 -8.95 -31.97 10.45
N ALA A 494 -8.89 -31.74 11.77
CA ALA A 494 -9.68 -32.47 12.75
C ALA A 494 -11.19 -32.40 12.47
N GLY A 495 -11.82 -33.57 12.30
CA GLY A 495 -13.26 -33.68 12.06
C GLY A 495 -13.69 -33.49 10.60
N SER A 496 -12.77 -33.49 9.63
CA SER A 496 -13.12 -33.48 8.20
C SER A 496 -13.87 -34.76 7.80
N ALA A 497 -15.08 -34.61 7.24
CA ALA A 497 -15.84 -35.74 6.69
C ALA A 497 -15.24 -36.24 5.38
N ILE A 498 -14.57 -35.38 4.62
CA ILE A 498 -13.78 -35.79 3.45
C ILE A 498 -12.67 -36.74 3.91
N ARG A 499 -11.95 -36.41 4.99
CA ARG A 499 -10.94 -37.29 5.57
C ARG A 499 -11.47 -38.65 6.01
N GLN A 500 -12.66 -38.67 6.60
CA GLN A 500 -13.29 -39.92 7.05
C GLN A 500 -13.75 -40.81 5.88
N SER A 501 -14.05 -40.21 4.72
CA SER A 501 -14.62 -40.93 3.57
C SER A 501 -13.69 -41.96 2.94
N HIS A 502 -12.39 -41.88 3.22
CA HIS A 502 -11.35 -42.69 2.60
C HIS A 502 -10.36 -43.29 3.62
N LEU A 503 -10.77 -43.47 4.87
CA LEU A 503 -9.95 -44.17 5.86
C LEU A 503 -9.78 -45.67 5.57
N VAL A 504 -10.76 -46.27 4.90
CA VAL A 504 -10.80 -47.69 4.58
C VAL A 504 -10.92 -47.86 3.07
N GLY A 505 -10.11 -48.74 2.50
CA GLY A 505 -10.16 -49.03 1.06
C GLY A 505 -9.55 -47.95 0.16
N ASP A 506 -8.71 -47.06 0.70
CA ASP A 506 -7.90 -46.17 -0.13
C ASP A 506 -6.77 -46.98 -0.78
N GLU A 507 -6.74 -46.99 -2.12
CA GLU A 507 -5.72 -47.68 -2.91
C GLU A 507 -4.36 -46.96 -2.84
N ARG A 508 -4.33 -45.69 -2.42
CA ARG A 508 -3.10 -44.90 -2.28
C ARG A 508 -2.35 -45.33 -1.02
N VAL A 509 -1.11 -45.78 -1.23
CA VAL A 509 -0.22 -46.17 -0.12
C VAL A 509 0.44 -44.94 0.52
N GLN A 510 0.79 -43.93 -0.28
CA GLN A 510 1.41 -42.69 0.19
C GLN A 510 0.98 -41.51 -0.66
N ASP A 511 0.78 -40.36 -0.02
CA ASP A 511 0.60 -39.10 -0.74
C ASP A 511 1.92 -38.59 -1.34
N PRO A 512 1.85 -37.81 -2.44
CA PRO A 512 2.98 -37.05 -2.95
C PRO A 512 3.58 -36.10 -1.90
N TYR A 513 4.85 -35.76 -2.06
CA TYR A 513 5.60 -35.00 -1.07
C TYR A 513 5.05 -33.59 -0.83
N SER A 514 4.41 -32.98 -1.83
CA SER A 514 3.79 -31.66 -1.69
C SER A 514 2.66 -31.63 -0.66
N LEU A 515 1.99 -32.77 -0.40
CA LEU A 515 1.02 -32.95 0.70
C LEU A 515 1.70 -33.50 1.96
N ARG A 516 2.52 -34.54 1.81
CA ARG A 516 3.07 -35.31 2.93
C ARG A 516 4.19 -34.59 3.69
N CYS A 517 5.02 -33.83 2.98
CA CYS A 517 6.22 -33.18 3.54
C CYS A 517 5.95 -31.72 3.96
N GLN A 518 4.69 -31.29 4.05
CA GLN A 518 4.33 -29.93 4.47
C GLN A 518 4.97 -29.55 5.81
N PRO A 519 4.90 -30.38 6.89
CA PRO A 519 5.59 -30.11 8.15
C PRO A 519 7.08 -29.84 8.00
N GLN A 520 7.75 -30.61 7.17
CA GLN A 520 9.20 -30.54 6.99
C GLN A 520 9.59 -29.26 6.25
N VAL A 521 8.85 -28.88 5.20
CA VAL A 521 9.18 -27.74 4.34
C VAL A 521 8.74 -26.43 4.96
N LEU A 522 7.45 -26.29 5.30
CA LEU A 522 6.93 -25.07 5.90
C LEU A 522 7.46 -24.90 7.35
N GLY A 523 7.73 -25.99 8.06
CA GLY A 523 8.41 -25.93 9.35
C GLY A 523 9.84 -25.40 9.26
N ALA A 524 10.61 -25.79 8.24
CA ALA A 524 11.93 -25.19 8.00
C ALA A 524 11.80 -23.69 7.65
N CYS A 525 10.79 -23.30 6.86
CA CYS A 525 10.51 -21.90 6.58
C CYS A 525 10.19 -21.10 7.85
N ARG A 526 9.38 -21.66 8.77
CA ARG A 526 9.11 -21.08 10.09
C ARG A 526 10.40 -20.80 10.83
N ASP A 527 11.28 -21.79 10.94
CA ASP A 527 12.51 -21.66 11.72
C ASP A 527 13.45 -20.60 11.14
N LEU A 528 13.55 -20.49 9.81
CA LEU A 528 14.27 -19.40 9.14
C LEU A 528 13.65 -18.02 9.41
N ILE A 529 12.32 -17.93 9.37
CA ILE A 529 11.57 -16.70 9.68
C ILE A 529 11.84 -16.26 11.13
N THR A 530 11.77 -17.19 12.09
CA THR A 530 12.05 -16.91 13.52
C THR A 530 13.49 -16.45 13.74
N GLN A 531 14.46 -17.07 13.05
CA GLN A 531 15.87 -16.66 13.12
C GLN A 531 16.06 -15.23 12.59
N ALA A 532 15.47 -14.91 11.44
CA ALA A 532 15.54 -13.57 10.87
C ALA A 532 14.85 -12.53 11.77
N ALA A 533 13.70 -12.87 12.35
CA ALA A 533 12.96 -12.01 13.27
C ALA A 533 13.81 -11.58 14.47
N ARG A 534 14.61 -12.50 15.03
CA ARG A 534 15.53 -12.19 16.13
C ARG A 534 16.60 -11.17 15.72
N ALA A 535 17.25 -11.37 14.59
CA ALA A 535 18.29 -10.45 14.10
C ALA A 535 17.72 -9.05 13.84
N LEU A 536 16.56 -8.98 13.19
CA LEU A 536 15.89 -7.72 12.87
C LEU A 536 15.37 -6.99 14.11
N LEU A 537 14.92 -7.70 15.15
CA LEU A 537 14.50 -7.09 16.41
C LEU A 537 15.69 -6.46 17.18
N ILE A 538 16.85 -7.11 17.14
CA ILE A 538 18.09 -6.56 17.71
C ILE A 538 18.46 -5.28 16.96
N GLU A 539 18.46 -5.32 15.62
CA GLU A 539 18.80 -4.17 14.79
C GLU A 539 17.83 -2.99 14.96
N ALA A 540 16.52 -3.27 15.05
CA ALA A 540 15.49 -2.26 15.29
C ALA A 540 15.69 -1.46 16.60
N ASN A 541 16.46 -2.02 17.54
CA ASN A 541 16.79 -1.43 18.83
C ASN A 541 18.25 -0.94 18.92
N ALA A 542 19.04 -1.08 17.86
CA ALA A 542 20.46 -0.76 17.84
C ALA A 542 20.74 0.74 17.72
N VAL A 543 21.90 1.16 18.21
CA VAL A 543 22.50 2.46 17.84
C VAL A 543 23.40 2.21 16.65
N THR A 544 22.99 2.72 15.49
CA THR A 544 23.65 2.44 14.20
C THR A 544 24.23 3.68 13.54
N ASP A 545 24.26 4.82 14.25
CA ASP A 545 24.96 6.01 13.78
C ASP A 545 26.46 5.96 14.10
N ASN A 546 27.21 6.94 13.57
CA ASN A 546 28.63 7.10 13.76
C ASN A 546 29.04 8.57 13.55
N PRO A 547 30.00 9.11 14.33
CA PRO A 547 30.61 8.48 15.50
C PRO A 547 29.67 8.44 16.71
N LEU A 548 29.96 7.56 17.65
CA LEU A 548 29.21 7.41 18.90
C LEU A 548 29.76 8.37 19.97
N VAL A 549 28.85 8.95 20.76
CA VAL A 549 29.15 9.92 21.82
C VAL A 549 28.89 9.26 23.18
N PHE A 550 29.94 9.10 23.98
CA PHE A 550 29.88 8.56 25.33
C PHE A 550 29.95 9.71 26.31
N ALA A 551 28.79 10.23 26.72
CA ALA A 551 28.70 11.44 27.52
C ALA A 551 29.29 11.30 28.94
N ASP A 552 29.32 10.08 29.46
CA ASP A 552 29.89 9.72 30.77
C ASP A 552 31.42 9.82 30.79
N THR A 553 32.10 9.48 29.69
CA THR A 553 33.56 9.61 29.56
C THR A 553 33.98 10.87 28.80
N GLY A 554 33.07 11.49 28.05
CA GLY A 554 33.34 12.58 27.12
C GLY A 554 34.03 12.13 25.83
N GLU A 555 34.07 10.83 25.55
CA GLU A 555 34.73 10.27 24.38
C GLU A 555 33.81 10.25 23.15
N VAL A 556 34.42 10.42 21.98
CA VAL A 556 33.79 10.19 20.68
C VAL A 556 34.52 9.06 19.98
N LEU A 557 33.82 7.96 19.76
CA LEU A 557 34.40 6.76 19.16
C LEU A 557 33.83 6.55 17.76
N SER A 558 34.72 6.45 16.78
CA SER A 558 34.35 6.03 15.43
C SER A 558 34.39 4.50 15.35
N GLY A 559 33.28 3.89 14.92
CA GLY A 559 33.13 2.47 14.68
C GLY A 559 32.45 2.18 13.34
N GLY A 560 31.77 1.04 13.24
CA GLY A 560 31.13 0.56 12.01
C GLY A 560 29.71 0.03 12.20
N ASN A 561 28.99 0.45 13.26
CA ASN A 561 27.63 -0.02 13.55
C ASN A 561 26.60 0.32 12.45
N PHE A 562 26.96 1.19 11.52
CA PHE A 562 26.17 1.54 10.35
C PHE A 562 26.13 0.43 9.27
N HIS A 563 26.98 -0.60 9.38
CA HIS A 563 27.13 -1.62 8.34
C HIS A 563 26.06 -2.70 8.52
N ALA A 564 25.14 -2.79 7.55
CA ALA A 564 23.90 -3.55 7.69
C ALA A 564 24.02 -5.06 7.36
N GLU A 565 25.19 -5.67 7.55
CA GLU A 565 25.43 -7.09 7.19
C GLU A 565 24.45 -8.06 7.86
N PRO A 566 24.14 -7.93 9.17
CA PRO A 566 23.16 -8.80 9.83
C PRO A 566 21.77 -8.70 9.21
N VAL A 567 21.39 -7.51 8.73
CA VAL A 567 20.11 -7.26 8.06
C VAL A 567 20.11 -7.89 6.66
N ALA A 568 21.21 -7.79 5.93
CA ALA A 568 21.35 -8.42 4.61
C ALA A 568 21.19 -9.94 4.70
N PHE A 569 21.86 -10.60 5.65
CA PHE A 569 21.69 -12.05 5.87
C PHE A 569 20.28 -12.43 6.32
N ALA A 570 19.66 -11.63 7.20
CA ALA A 570 18.28 -11.87 7.61
C ALA A 570 17.32 -11.77 6.42
N ALA A 571 17.50 -10.78 5.56
CA ALA A 571 16.69 -10.61 4.36
C ALA A 571 16.91 -11.74 3.34
N ASP A 572 18.16 -12.13 3.08
CA ASP A 572 18.47 -13.23 2.17
C ASP A 572 17.92 -14.58 2.70
N THR A 573 17.91 -14.78 4.01
CA THR A 573 17.27 -15.93 4.67
C THR A 573 15.76 -15.94 4.49
N LEU A 574 15.09 -14.79 4.64
CA LEU A 574 13.65 -14.65 4.40
C LEU A 574 13.28 -14.94 2.95
N ALA A 575 14.14 -14.58 1.99
CA ALA A 575 13.90 -14.88 0.58
C ALA A 575 13.80 -16.39 0.31
N LEU A 576 14.65 -17.20 0.96
CA LEU A 576 14.59 -18.66 0.86
C LEU A 576 13.24 -19.18 1.36
N ALA A 577 12.81 -18.70 2.53
CA ALA A 577 11.53 -19.10 3.12
C ALA A 577 10.34 -18.72 2.22
N ILE A 578 10.28 -17.48 1.74
CA ILE A 578 9.20 -17.01 0.85
C ILE A 578 9.16 -17.81 -0.45
N SER A 579 10.33 -18.11 -1.04
CA SER A 579 10.44 -18.92 -2.25
C SER A 579 9.93 -20.35 -2.03
N GLU A 580 10.34 -21.01 -0.95
CA GLU A 580 9.95 -22.40 -0.68
C GLU A 580 8.48 -22.56 -0.28
N ILE A 581 7.88 -21.56 0.40
CA ILE A 581 6.44 -21.51 0.63
C ILE A 581 5.68 -21.52 -0.72
N GLY A 582 6.12 -20.69 -1.66
CA GLY A 582 5.54 -20.64 -3.01
C GLY A 582 5.78 -21.93 -3.80
N ALA A 583 6.99 -22.47 -3.75
CA ALA A 583 7.36 -23.68 -4.50
C ALA A 583 6.53 -24.90 -4.08
N ILE A 584 6.36 -25.16 -2.78
CA ILE A 584 5.54 -26.29 -2.33
C ILE A 584 4.04 -26.09 -2.61
N SER A 585 3.56 -24.84 -2.52
CA SER A 585 2.19 -24.47 -2.88
C SER A 585 1.89 -24.74 -4.36
N GLU A 586 2.80 -24.31 -5.24
CA GLU A 586 2.67 -24.54 -6.68
C GLU A 586 2.66 -26.04 -7.04
N ARG A 587 3.45 -26.86 -6.35
CA ARG A 587 3.41 -28.33 -6.51
C ARG A 587 2.10 -28.96 -6.01
N ARG A 588 1.40 -28.34 -5.05
CA ARG A 588 0.06 -28.76 -4.62
C ARG A 588 -1.02 -28.38 -5.64
N ILE A 589 -0.89 -27.23 -6.30
CA ILE A 589 -1.75 -26.85 -7.44
C ILE A 589 -1.61 -27.89 -8.56
N ALA A 590 -0.37 -28.20 -8.95
CA ALA A 590 -0.07 -29.20 -9.98
C ALA A 590 -0.69 -30.57 -9.67
N LEU A 591 -0.69 -30.97 -8.40
CA LEU A 591 -1.31 -32.21 -7.93
C LEU A 591 -2.83 -32.19 -8.08
N LEU A 592 -3.49 -31.09 -7.68
CA LEU A 592 -4.96 -31.00 -7.72
C LEU A 592 -5.51 -31.02 -9.13
N ILE A 593 -4.83 -30.39 -10.10
CA ILE A 593 -5.29 -30.34 -11.49
C ILE A 593 -5.07 -31.65 -12.25
N ASP A 594 -4.18 -32.52 -11.75
CA ASP A 594 -3.89 -33.83 -12.34
C ASP A 594 -4.92 -34.86 -11.83
N SER A 595 -5.80 -35.31 -12.72
CA SER A 595 -6.85 -36.27 -12.38
C SER A 595 -6.31 -37.64 -11.95
N THR A 596 -5.09 -38.00 -12.36
CA THR A 596 -4.46 -39.27 -11.99
C THR A 596 -3.93 -39.27 -10.56
N LEU A 597 -3.66 -38.07 -10.01
CA LEU A 597 -3.16 -37.89 -8.65
C LEU A 597 -4.26 -37.45 -7.67
N SER A 598 -5.12 -36.53 -8.09
CA SER A 598 -6.16 -35.94 -7.23
C SER A 598 -7.43 -36.80 -7.12
N GLY A 599 -7.73 -37.62 -8.13
CA GLY A 599 -9.04 -38.27 -8.28
C GLY A 599 -10.19 -37.30 -8.57
N LEU A 600 -9.89 -36.02 -8.86
CA LEU A 600 -10.85 -35.00 -9.30
C LEU A 600 -10.88 -34.92 -10.84
N PRO A 601 -11.90 -34.27 -11.43
CA PRO A 601 -11.90 -33.97 -12.86
C PRO A 601 -10.62 -33.21 -13.27
N PRO A 602 -10.05 -33.52 -14.44
CA PRO A 602 -8.83 -32.85 -14.91
C PRO A 602 -9.04 -31.34 -14.96
N PHE A 603 -8.06 -30.59 -14.45
CA PHE A 603 -8.08 -29.13 -14.32
C PHE A 603 -9.25 -28.57 -13.48
N LEU A 604 -9.84 -29.39 -12.61
CA LEU A 604 -10.87 -29.01 -11.64
C LEU A 604 -12.12 -28.40 -12.27
N VAL A 605 -12.51 -28.89 -13.45
CA VAL A 605 -13.70 -28.44 -14.17
C VAL A 605 -14.45 -29.61 -14.79
N HIS A 606 -15.78 -29.46 -14.90
CA HIS A 606 -16.61 -30.42 -15.65
C HIS A 606 -16.48 -30.18 -17.17
N ASN A 607 -16.77 -31.21 -17.96
CA ASN A 607 -16.67 -31.16 -19.43
C ASN A 607 -15.28 -30.67 -19.92
N ALA A 608 -14.23 -31.19 -19.29
CA ALA A 608 -12.86 -30.92 -19.70
C ALA A 608 -12.64 -31.25 -21.19
N GLY A 609 -11.99 -30.35 -21.91
CA GLY A 609 -11.87 -30.38 -23.38
C GLY A 609 -12.75 -29.35 -24.07
N LEU A 610 -13.90 -29.01 -23.49
CA LEU A 610 -14.61 -27.76 -23.80
C LEU A 610 -14.19 -26.64 -22.86
N ASN A 611 -14.09 -26.95 -21.55
CA ASN A 611 -13.52 -26.05 -20.56
C ASN A 611 -12.05 -26.39 -20.28
N SER A 612 -11.25 -25.36 -20.04
CA SER A 612 -9.84 -25.42 -19.64
C SER A 612 -9.65 -25.35 -18.13
N GLY A 613 -10.62 -24.81 -17.38
CA GLY A 613 -10.57 -24.77 -15.93
C GLY A 613 -9.32 -24.09 -15.39
N PHE A 614 -8.61 -24.77 -14.51
CA PHE A 614 -7.42 -24.26 -13.81
C PHE A 614 -6.11 -24.43 -14.59
N MET A 615 -6.14 -24.92 -15.84
CA MET A 615 -4.94 -25.20 -16.63
C MET A 615 -3.99 -23.99 -16.72
N ILE A 616 -4.49 -22.83 -17.12
CA ILE A 616 -3.64 -21.63 -17.30
C ILE A 616 -3.39 -20.89 -15.99
N ALA A 617 -4.29 -21.02 -15.00
CA ALA A 617 -4.02 -20.52 -13.65
C ALA A 617 -2.79 -21.21 -13.05
N HIS A 618 -2.62 -22.52 -13.28
CA HIS A 618 -1.40 -23.23 -12.89
C HIS A 618 -0.15 -22.71 -13.60
N VAL A 619 -0.23 -22.39 -14.90
CA VAL A 619 0.89 -21.77 -15.63
C VAL A 619 1.31 -20.44 -15.01
N THR A 620 0.34 -19.61 -14.58
CA THR A 620 0.63 -18.38 -13.82
C THR A 620 1.38 -18.70 -12.52
N ALA A 621 0.90 -19.65 -11.72
CA ALA A 621 1.57 -20.04 -10.49
C ALA A 621 3.02 -20.54 -10.73
N ALA A 622 3.23 -21.33 -11.78
CA ALA A 622 4.56 -21.83 -12.17
C ALA A 622 5.50 -20.69 -12.57
N ALA A 623 5.01 -19.67 -13.29
CA ALA A 623 5.80 -18.50 -13.68
C ALA A 623 6.25 -17.71 -12.45
N LEU A 624 5.33 -17.41 -11.52
CA LEU A 624 5.62 -16.69 -10.27
C LEU A 624 6.62 -17.46 -9.39
N ALA A 625 6.45 -18.79 -9.29
CA ALA A 625 7.38 -19.64 -8.54
C ALA A 625 8.78 -19.64 -9.17
N SER A 626 8.87 -19.59 -10.51
CA SER A 626 10.14 -19.53 -11.22
C SER A 626 10.86 -18.19 -11.03
N GLU A 627 10.13 -17.08 -11.07
CA GLU A 627 10.68 -15.74 -10.85
C GLU A 627 11.30 -15.61 -9.45
N ASN A 628 10.64 -16.16 -8.43
CA ASN A 628 11.15 -16.18 -7.06
C ASN A 628 12.49 -16.91 -6.92
N LYS A 629 12.82 -17.88 -7.79
CA LYS A 629 14.14 -18.56 -7.77
C LYS A 629 15.27 -17.61 -8.13
N SER A 630 15.08 -16.80 -9.17
CA SER A 630 16.05 -15.78 -9.57
C SER A 630 16.17 -14.71 -8.50
N LEU A 631 15.02 -14.26 -7.99
CA LEU A 631 15.01 -13.28 -6.92
C LEU A 631 15.69 -13.80 -5.66
N ALA A 632 15.62 -15.10 -5.34
CA ALA A 632 16.23 -15.72 -4.15
C ALA A 632 17.77 -15.70 -4.12
N HIS A 633 18.46 -15.32 -5.20
CA HIS A 633 19.91 -15.15 -5.19
C HIS A 633 20.33 -14.17 -4.08
N PRO A 634 21.32 -14.52 -3.23
CA PRO A 634 21.71 -13.66 -2.11
C PRO A 634 22.31 -12.35 -2.62
N ALA A 635 21.85 -11.23 -2.07
CA ALA A 635 22.42 -9.93 -2.37
C ALA A 635 23.61 -9.60 -1.43
N SER A 636 23.65 -10.21 -0.25
CA SER A 636 24.68 -9.95 0.78
C SER A 636 26.07 -10.43 0.39
N VAL A 637 26.19 -11.25 -0.67
CA VAL A 637 27.49 -11.77 -1.15
C VAL A 637 28.11 -10.86 -2.21
N ASP A 638 27.42 -9.78 -2.59
CA ASP A 638 27.93 -8.76 -3.50
C ASP A 638 28.37 -7.51 -2.73
N SER A 639 29.46 -6.89 -3.18
CA SER A 639 29.99 -5.65 -2.63
C SER A 639 30.81 -4.93 -3.69
N LEU A 640 30.57 -3.62 -3.84
CA LEU A 640 31.33 -2.76 -4.74
C LEU A 640 31.90 -1.59 -3.95
N PRO A 641 33.21 -1.32 -4.03
CA PRO A 641 33.84 -0.26 -3.26
C PRO A 641 33.37 1.13 -3.74
N THR A 642 32.94 1.97 -2.81
CA THR A 642 32.49 3.35 -3.04
C THR A 642 33.44 4.36 -2.41
N SER A 643 33.20 5.65 -2.70
CA SER A 643 33.93 6.75 -2.04
C SER A 643 35.46 6.67 -2.17
N ALA A 644 35.95 6.29 -3.37
CA ALA A 644 37.36 6.07 -3.68
C ALA A 644 38.06 5.06 -2.74
N ASN A 645 37.40 3.92 -2.51
CA ASN A 645 37.83 2.81 -1.64
C ASN A 645 37.88 3.14 -0.14
N GLN A 646 37.29 4.26 0.29
CA GLN A 646 37.11 4.49 1.73
C GLN A 646 35.97 3.62 2.31
N GLU A 647 34.97 3.31 1.47
CA GLU A 647 33.89 2.37 1.74
C GLU A 647 34.13 1.14 0.85
N ASP A 648 35.09 0.32 1.22
CA ASP A 648 35.60 -0.79 0.41
C ASP A 648 34.79 -2.09 0.55
N HIS A 649 33.93 -2.17 1.57
CA HIS A 649 33.00 -3.27 1.80
C HIS A 649 31.62 -2.75 2.21
N VAL A 650 30.56 -3.31 1.62
CA VAL A 650 29.16 -2.92 1.82
C VAL A 650 28.26 -4.16 1.90
N SER A 651 27.07 -4.04 2.49
CA SER A 651 26.20 -5.20 2.75
C SER A 651 25.12 -5.47 1.69
N MET A 652 24.80 -4.48 0.86
CA MET A 652 23.66 -4.50 -0.07
C MET A 652 22.29 -4.77 0.60
N ALA A 653 22.18 -4.57 1.91
CA ALA A 653 20.99 -4.91 2.70
C ALA A 653 19.69 -4.30 2.18
N THR A 654 19.73 -3.09 1.61
CA THR A 654 18.53 -2.42 1.09
C THR A 654 17.95 -3.17 -0.12
N PHE A 655 18.78 -3.68 -1.03
CA PHE A 655 18.30 -4.51 -2.14
C PHE A 655 17.84 -5.87 -1.64
N ALA A 656 18.62 -6.51 -0.76
CA ALA A 656 18.29 -7.76 -0.10
C ALA A 656 16.89 -7.72 0.54
N ALA A 657 16.57 -6.63 1.23
CA ALA A 657 15.30 -6.42 1.91
C ALA A 657 14.16 -6.00 0.97
N ARG A 658 14.41 -5.09 0.02
CA ARG A 658 13.37 -4.57 -0.88
C ARG A 658 12.75 -5.64 -1.77
N ARG A 659 13.55 -6.61 -2.25
CA ARG A 659 13.06 -7.70 -3.13
C ARG A 659 12.04 -8.62 -2.44
N LEU A 660 12.02 -8.67 -1.11
CA LEU A 660 11.11 -9.54 -0.35
C LEU A 660 9.64 -9.17 -0.57
N ALA A 661 9.31 -7.89 -0.79
CA ALA A 661 7.93 -7.47 -1.05
C ALA A 661 7.40 -8.04 -2.38
N GLU A 662 8.23 -8.03 -3.42
CA GLU A 662 7.91 -8.60 -4.74
C GLU A 662 7.83 -10.13 -4.67
N MET A 663 8.78 -10.77 -3.97
CA MET A 663 8.71 -12.22 -3.75
C MET A 663 7.46 -12.65 -2.98
N ALA A 664 7.08 -11.86 -1.97
CA ALA A 664 5.88 -12.11 -1.18
C ALA A 664 4.61 -11.93 -2.02
N ASP A 665 4.59 -10.97 -2.94
CA ASP A 665 3.50 -10.74 -3.87
C ASP A 665 3.29 -11.94 -4.81
N ASN A 666 4.39 -12.43 -5.39
CA ASN A 666 4.42 -13.63 -6.21
C ASN A 666 3.90 -14.85 -5.44
N THR A 667 4.41 -15.08 -4.21
CA THR A 667 3.97 -16.20 -3.37
C THR A 667 2.51 -16.05 -2.94
N ALA A 668 2.00 -14.83 -2.73
CA ALA A 668 0.57 -14.61 -2.47
C ALA A 668 -0.30 -14.95 -3.68
N GLY A 669 0.16 -14.66 -4.90
CA GLY A 669 -0.50 -15.09 -6.13
C GLY A 669 -0.60 -16.61 -6.24
N ILE A 670 0.51 -17.31 -5.96
CA ILE A 670 0.57 -18.77 -5.96
C ILE A 670 -0.40 -19.36 -4.92
N LEU A 671 -0.33 -18.89 -3.67
CA LEU A 671 -1.23 -19.32 -2.59
C LEU A 671 -2.69 -19.00 -2.90
N GLY A 672 -2.98 -17.86 -3.54
CA GLY A 672 -4.32 -17.51 -3.99
C GLY A 672 -4.88 -18.50 -5.00
N ILE A 673 -4.07 -18.91 -5.99
CA ILE A 673 -4.44 -19.94 -6.97
C ILE A 673 -4.62 -21.30 -6.29
N GLU A 674 -3.74 -21.68 -5.37
CA GLU A 674 -3.90 -22.89 -4.57
C GLU A 674 -5.21 -22.88 -3.77
N TRP A 675 -5.56 -21.75 -3.16
CA TRP A 675 -6.78 -21.63 -2.37
C TRP A 675 -8.03 -21.76 -3.23
N LEU A 676 -8.04 -21.16 -4.42
CA LEU A 676 -9.09 -21.34 -5.43
C LEU A 676 -9.23 -22.82 -5.81
N ALA A 677 -8.11 -23.49 -6.10
CA ALA A 677 -8.08 -24.89 -6.51
C ALA A 677 -8.54 -25.82 -5.38
N ALA A 678 -8.06 -25.61 -4.15
CA ALA A 678 -8.44 -26.40 -2.99
C ALA A 678 -9.92 -26.22 -2.64
N CYS A 679 -10.46 -25.00 -2.69
CA CYS A 679 -11.89 -24.78 -2.48
C CYS A 679 -12.74 -25.43 -3.57
N GLN A 680 -12.30 -25.36 -4.83
CA GLN A 680 -12.96 -26.01 -5.95
C GLN A 680 -13.00 -27.54 -5.75
N GLY A 681 -11.88 -28.15 -5.36
CA GLY A 681 -11.83 -29.59 -5.07
C GLY A 681 -12.70 -29.99 -3.88
N VAL A 682 -12.74 -29.18 -2.81
CA VAL A 682 -13.65 -29.41 -1.67
C VAL A 682 -15.11 -29.36 -2.10
N ASP A 683 -15.51 -28.42 -2.95
CA ASP A 683 -16.88 -28.33 -3.45
C ASP A 683 -17.29 -29.55 -4.28
N MET A 684 -16.35 -30.15 -5.01
CA MET A 684 -16.58 -31.36 -5.80
C MET A 684 -16.80 -32.62 -4.97
N HIS A 685 -16.53 -32.58 -3.66
CA HIS A 685 -16.80 -33.70 -2.74
C HIS A 685 -18.17 -33.63 -2.07
N GLN A 686 -19.01 -32.63 -2.38
CA GLN A 686 -20.34 -32.52 -1.81
C GLN A 686 -21.15 -33.83 -1.97
N PRO A 687 -21.91 -34.26 -0.93
CA PRO A 687 -22.26 -33.51 0.29
C PRO A 687 -21.22 -33.61 1.44
N LEU A 688 -20.05 -34.22 1.23
CA LEU A 688 -19.00 -34.26 2.25
C LEU A 688 -18.47 -32.86 2.53
N LYS A 689 -18.14 -32.60 3.79
CA LYS A 689 -17.59 -31.31 4.25
C LYS A 689 -16.18 -31.49 4.79
N THR A 690 -15.35 -30.47 4.60
CA THR A 690 -14.06 -30.34 5.31
C THR A 690 -14.29 -30.06 6.81
N SER A 691 -13.23 -29.94 7.60
CA SER A 691 -13.32 -29.60 9.02
C SER A 691 -13.96 -28.23 9.25
N GLN A 692 -14.45 -27.98 10.48
CA GLN A 692 -15.00 -26.66 10.82
C GLN A 692 -13.96 -25.53 10.68
N ALA A 693 -12.69 -25.81 10.99
CA ALA A 693 -11.62 -24.82 10.91
C ALA A 693 -11.33 -24.42 9.45
N LEU A 694 -11.30 -25.39 8.55
CA LEU A 694 -11.06 -25.20 7.12
C LEU A 694 -12.30 -24.68 6.39
N GLN A 695 -13.50 -25.00 6.87
CA GLN A 695 -14.75 -24.46 6.35
C GLN A 695 -14.82 -22.93 6.49
N ARG A 696 -14.17 -22.35 7.51
CA ARG A 696 -14.06 -20.88 7.66
C ARG A 696 -13.25 -20.27 6.52
N ALA A 697 -12.09 -20.84 6.19
CA ALA A 697 -11.28 -20.37 5.07
C ALA A 697 -12.00 -20.57 3.74
N HIS A 698 -12.62 -21.73 3.52
CA HIS A 698 -13.45 -21.99 2.34
C HIS A 698 -14.57 -20.94 2.18
N ALA A 699 -15.30 -20.66 3.25
CA ALA A 699 -16.39 -19.66 3.25
C ALA A 699 -15.89 -18.24 2.97
N THR A 700 -14.74 -17.84 3.54
CA THR A 700 -14.11 -16.53 3.27
C THR A 700 -13.83 -16.35 1.79
N LEU A 701 -13.27 -17.37 1.12
CA LEU A 701 -13.02 -17.29 -0.32
C LEU A 701 -14.33 -17.28 -1.12
N ARG A 702 -15.28 -18.16 -0.79
CA ARG A 702 -16.57 -18.29 -1.49
C ARG A 702 -17.46 -17.07 -1.38
N ALA A 703 -17.27 -16.24 -0.36
CA ALA A 703 -17.94 -14.94 -0.25
C ALA A 703 -17.50 -13.94 -1.34
N GLN A 704 -16.31 -14.13 -1.93
CA GLN A 704 -15.76 -13.25 -2.97
C GLN A 704 -15.69 -13.93 -4.34
N VAL A 705 -15.44 -15.24 -4.38
CA VAL A 705 -15.22 -15.99 -5.61
C VAL A 705 -16.15 -17.21 -5.67
N PRO A 706 -17.10 -17.26 -6.63
CA PRO A 706 -18.02 -18.38 -6.76
C PRO A 706 -17.34 -19.65 -7.28
N PHE A 707 -18.02 -20.79 -7.15
CA PHE A 707 -17.61 -22.05 -7.76
C PHE A 707 -17.33 -21.89 -9.27
N TYR A 708 -16.31 -22.58 -9.79
CA TYR A 708 -15.93 -22.51 -11.20
C TYR A 708 -16.63 -23.63 -11.98
N ALA A 709 -17.85 -23.37 -12.45
CA ALA A 709 -18.66 -24.37 -13.15
C ALA A 709 -18.27 -24.57 -14.61
N GLU A 710 -17.95 -23.47 -15.29
CA GLU A 710 -17.58 -23.37 -16.69
C GLU A 710 -16.54 -22.25 -16.85
N ASP A 711 -15.89 -22.18 -18.01
CA ASP A 711 -14.85 -21.18 -18.23
C ASP A 711 -15.38 -19.75 -18.14
N ARG A 712 -14.68 -18.94 -17.34
CA ARG A 712 -14.91 -17.50 -17.21
C ARG A 712 -13.59 -16.77 -17.14
N LEU A 713 -13.62 -15.44 -17.25
CA LEU A 713 -12.43 -14.62 -17.05
C LEU A 713 -11.88 -14.86 -15.63
N PHE A 714 -10.73 -15.51 -15.54
CA PHE A 714 -10.22 -16.03 -14.27
C PHE A 714 -9.36 -15.00 -13.50
N ALA A 715 -8.78 -14.02 -14.20
CA ALA A 715 -7.88 -13.03 -13.59
C ALA A 715 -8.49 -12.26 -12.39
N PRO A 716 -9.76 -11.82 -12.41
CA PRO A 716 -10.40 -11.18 -11.26
C PRO A 716 -10.46 -12.08 -10.00
N ASP A 717 -10.69 -13.38 -10.17
CA ASP A 717 -10.76 -14.31 -9.05
C ASP A 717 -9.37 -14.53 -8.43
N ILE A 718 -8.34 -14.64 -9.28
CA ILE A 718 -6.93 -14.76 -8.84
C ILE A 718 -6.54 -13.51 -8.05
N GLU A 719 -6.87 -12.32 -8.55
CA GLU A 719 -6.53 -11.06 -7.87
C GLU A 719 -7.28 -10.89 -6.55
N ALA A 720 -8.56 -11.30 -6.50
CA ALA A 720 -9.33 -11.33 -5.26
C ALA A 720 -8.69 -12.28 -4.22
N ALA A 721 -8.31 -13.50 -4.62
CA ALA A 721 -7.66 -14.46 -3.74
C ALA A 721 -6.28 -13.97 -3.28
N ARG A 722 -5.44 -13.43 -4.18
CA ARG A 722 -4.13 -12.84 -3.86
C ARG A 722 -4.27 -11.71 -2.83
N THR A 723 -5.23 -10.80 -3.02
CA THR A 723 -5.50 -9.70 -2.08
C THR A 723 -5.88 -10.21 -0.69
N LEU A 724 -6.74 -11.23 -0.62
CA LEU A 724 -7.13 -11.87 0.64
C LEU A 724 -5.97 -12.60 1.33
N VAL A 725 -5.00 -13.13 0.58
CA VAL A 725 -3.77 -13.69 1.17
C VAL A 725 -2.90 -12.57 1.74
N LEU A 726 -2.62 -11.51 0.97
CA LEU A 726 -1.76 -10.40 1.39
C LEU A 726 -2.27 -9.67 2.64
N ASN A 727 -3.59 -9.53 2.79
CA ASN A 727 -4.20 -8.88 3.95
C ASN A 727 -4.38 -9.82 5.16
N GLY A 728 -4.11 -11.13 5.01
CA GLY A 728 -4.19 -12.13 6.07
C GLY A 728 -5.55 -12.81 6.23
N SER A 729 -6.54 -12.52 5.37
CA SER A 729 -7.90 -13.06 5.48
C SER A 729 -7.98 -14.59 5.36
N ALA A 730 -7.04 -15.21 4.63
CA ALA A 730 -6.97 -16.67 4.53
C ALA A 730 -6.76 -17.37 5.89
N ALA A 731 -6.11 -16.69 6.83
CA ALA A 731 -5.77 -17.19 8.15
C ALA A 731 -6.70 -16.70 9.28
N ASP A 732 -7.51 -15.66 9.03
CA ASP A 732 -8.27 -14.94 10.06
C ASP A 732 -9.16 -15.82 10.93
N GLY A 733 -9.90 -16.74 10.31
CA GLY A 733 -10.76 -17.67 11.03
C GLY A 733 -10.00 -18.63 11.96
N ASN A 734 -8.68 -18.74 11.83
CA ASN A 734 -7.84 -19.73 12.49
C ASN A 734 -6.69 -19.11 13.32
N ARG A 735 -6.69 -17.80 13.57
CA ARG A 735 -5.61 -17.09 14.30
C ARG A 735 -5.20 -17.73 15.62
N ALA A 736 -6.17 -18.15 16.45
CA ALA A 736 -5.89 -18.78 17.74
C ALA A 736 -5.13 -20.11 17.61
N LEU A 737 -5.36 -20.85 16.52
CA LEU A 737 -4.65 -22.08 16.24
C LEU A 737 -3.25 -21.79 15.66
N LEU A 738 -3.18 -20.85 14.71
CA LEU A 738 -1.93 -20.45 14.05
C LEU A 738 -0.95 -19.76 14.99
N ALA A 739 -1.43 -19.11 16.06
CA ALA A 739 -0.56 -18.56 17.10
C ALA A 739 0.44 -19.59 17.66
N ARG A 740 0.10 -20.88 17.64
CA ARG A 740 0.98 -21.98 18.06
C ARG A 740 2.19 -22.19 17.16
N LEU A 741 2.16 -21.73 15.90
CA LEU A 741 3.34 -21.74 15.01
C LEU A 741 4.45 -20.82 15.53
N TRP A 742 4.07 -19.79 16.27
CA TRP A 742 4.95 -18.69 16.67
C TRP A 742 5.27 -18.67 18.17
N VAL A 743 4.87 -19.74 18.89
CA VAL A 743 5.35 -20.02 20.25
C VAL A 743 6.65 -20.80 20.13
N ASP A 744 7.68 -20.40 20.89
CA ASP A 744 8.96 -21.09 20.99
C ASP A 744 8.96 -22.19 22.05
#